data_AF-A0A812LWC5-F1
#
_entry.id   AF-A0A812LWC5-F1
#
_cell.length_a   1.000
_cell.length_b   1.000
_cell.length_c   1.000
_cell.angle_alpha   90.00
_cell.angle_beta   90.00
_cell.angle_gamma   90.00
#
_symmetry.space_group_name_H-M   'P 1'
#
loop_
_entity.id
_entity.type
_entity.pdbx_description
1 polymer ?
#
loop_
_entity_poly.entity_id
_entity_poly.type
_entity_poly.pdbx_seq_one_letter_code
_entity_poly.pdbx_strand_id
1 'polypeptide(L)'
;MRRTKIRMAMLTRNCALRRRSTCFQLPTKISFEGRIVPGARTCWISFPAEYAACWDMLTRKSPTESVACIFQANEDAGDDKPEPDPGCGEEDRGKGWQSKWLEKVREAVGKGQRLKVALPPGQLGATQKMELAKAEEMGWSYEVVDVFDVLEEQFPKGHLVDAWCETTKSWLRATVEKQDAVDIEQEDGCSDTVVRWTLRRQLSKEIFDSSCICSTSATMKAMLDCVGDAKLRGILMECLPHVDVLDIGTHRLRPDLVALRAKLHIKSIGTLQKLRNRVLDGELEREINGRLADPRWEVGVSKSQFLRMYDSSLRALDKLTRHQRERLSVIRGSDMVHLSAPAGAGKTFVAVERVIDALNPAADEPAPRVLYVAATVELIYYFVQWLAVRIESQRKDVGLLSGLLVLFKPYKQLLQLRMPAVLQEGRIEFDDHDKNDKLDLLVIDECHSMYQDGVDRGIIDDLHCSRRLLLSDNAQSSAVTATFPEMQKVQMTEVVRSTRQIVLGAASFQVNAEAAVPAGTDGPPVKSYIFEAPKDDEEERMKQYARRVMDAIVHVDNVYSGVSLHKRLALFVPNEKFLTKLKKVLSPLLCDGLPDRKFRFVKQGESLRWLPESLRSAGRPRAEEQEERRQEEIILDTVDVVDGLEHLIVICVGLDAPIQGEARDLVTRADLYKGLTRAQLLAVVVSEEVEDGWFSFLSSVRYEDGNKQSKEEAPSKYQSHAAAKVWQAAAADALQKPAKQEAASEKPMRPQPEVARKTKTPAASRQKKVPQQVSNIWDARSNEVSGPKKPAFDPLRAAKVQSLADLLKEDVEKLRGADVEAQVYAAEELMVASMKALHNYDNRASIAAAGAIPPLVELLSSSTPEAQAAAAGVLRNLAADDYDNDVLIAEAGGIPALVELLRSSTPEVQAAAAGVLRNLAADDYDNDVLSVLIAEAGGIPALVELLRSSDPKDPTVQRNAAGALKNLSANADNKALIAKAGGIPPLVSCLTTGTAWAQQKAAATLGKLAMDWTFVEPDIVPLPEASEIAEANRALIASAGAIPRLIALLMDGGECVEVAAYALRPFSSSEDTRVAIVDAGAIPVLANLLTRSRFFWQHSIVGILNDLAENMENVAAIVEAEAVPGLVEVMGNNRNTKAQELAAELLLKLCAHSLGLSEAKASGALGVAAQLEVSGTPEAQEAAKRLVALLRPGR
;
A
#
# COMPACT_ATOMS: atom_id res chain seq x y z
N MET A 1 16.34 -47.68 -57.56
CA MET A 1 15.57 -48.85 -58.01
C MET A 1 14.52 -49.18 -56.97
N ARG A 2 13.22 -48.98 -57.17
CA ARG A 2 12.45 -48.02 -57.98
C ARG A 2 11.01 -48.41 -57.66
N ARG A 3 10.25 -47.48 -57.10
CA ARG A 3 8.80 -47.40 -57.29
C ARG A 3 7.95 -48.59 -56.81
N THR A 4 7.10 -48.27 -55.82
CA THR A 4 5.65 -48.55 -55.78
C THR A 4 5.23 -50.02 -55.57
N LYS A 5 4.17 -50.34 -54.81
CA LYS A 5 2.79 -49.81 -54.78
C LYS A 5 2.08 -50.69 -53.71
N ILE A 6 1.20 -50.24 -52.82
CA ILE A 6 -0.19 -49.83 -53.05
C ILE A 6 -0.81 -49.34 -51.71
N ARG A 7 -1.45 -48.15 -51.73
CA ARG A 7 -2.66 -47.62 -51.02
C ARG A 7 -2.82 -47.86 -49.50
N MET A 8 -3.33 -46.94 -48.66
CA MET A 8 -4.27 -45.81 -48.83
C MET A 8 -4.21 -44.95 -47.54
N ALA A 9 -4.08 -43.62 -47.64
CA ALA A 9 -5.09 -42.61 -47.24
C ALA A 9 -5.23 -42.38 -45.72
N MET A 10 -4.79 -41.21 -45.20
CA MET A 10 -5.57 -39.98 -44.92
C MET A 10 -6.38 -40.01 -43.61
N LEU A 11 -6.25 -38.92 -42.83
CA LEU A 11 -7.16 -38.43 -41.76
C LEU A 11 -7.11 -39.27 -40.46
N THR A 12 -7.01 -38.76 -39.23
CA THR A 12 -7.55 -37.56 -38.57
C THR A 12 -6.90 -37.53 -37.17
N ARG A 13 -6.27 -36.44 -36.69
CA ARG A 13 -6.87 -35.35 -35.89
C ARG A 13 -7.53 -35.80 -34.58
N ASN A 14 -6.98 -35.30 -33.46
CA ASN A 14 -7.64 -34.85 -32.22
C ASN A 14 -8.72 -35.70 -31.52
N CYS A 15 -8.54 -35.75 -30.19
CA CYS A 15 -9.53 -35.95 -29.13
C CYS A 15 -9.98 -37.40 -28.82
N ALA A 16 -9.50 -37.93 -27.70
CA ALA A 16 -10.39 -38.32 -26.60
C ALA A 16 -9.64 -38.40 -25.26
N LEU A 17 -9.97 -37.43 -24.41
CA LEU A 17 -9.91 -37.47 -22.95
C LEU A 17 -10.27 -38.84 -22.34
N ARG A 18 -9.70 -39.08 -21.15
CA ARG A 18 -10.05 -40.06 -20.10
C ARG A 18 -9.33 -41.42 -20.17
N ARG A 19 -8.29 -41.54 -19.34
CA ARG A 19 -8.30 -42.47 -18.19
C ARG A 19 -7.38 -41.92 -17.09
N ARG A 20 -8.02 -41.56 -15.97
CA ARG A 20 -7.39 -41.38 -14.66
C ARG A 20 -6.89 -42.75 -14.15
N SER A 21 -6.07 -42.65 -13.12
CA SER A 21 -5.74 -43.60 -12.04
C SER A 21 -4.55 -44.58 -12.21
N THR A 22 -3.69 -44.51 -11.18
CA THR A 22 -2.75 -45.49 -10.60
C THR A 22 -1.41 -45.79 -11.28
N CYS A 23 -0.35 -45.13 -10.78
CA CYS A 23 0.90 -45.71 -10.21
C CYS A 23 2.09 -44.77 -10.47
N PHE A 24 2.68 -44.19 -9.41
CA PHE A 24 4.08 -43.76 -9.46
C PHE A 24 4.90 -45.05 -9.42
N GLN A 25 5.44 -45.48 -10.56
CA GLN A 25 6.57 -46.40 -10.57
C GLN A 25 7.76 -45.68 -9.94
N LEU A 26 8.37 -46.31 -8.92
CA LEU A 26 9.68 -45.93 -8.41
C LEU A 26 10.68 -45.88 -9.59
N PRO A 27 11.62 -44.91 -9.63
CA PRO A 27 12.58 -44.80 -10.72
C PRO A 27 13.51 -46.03 -10.72
N THR A 28 13.38 -46.89 -11.73
CA THR A 28 14.13 -48.14 -11.90
C THR A 28 15.56 -47.96 -12.43
N LYS A 29 16.17 -46.77 -12.32
CA LYS A 29 17.58 -46.55 -12.67
C LYS A 29 18.29 -45.72 -11.60
N ILE A 30 18.86 -46.40 -10.61
CA ILE A 30 19.86 -45.82 -9.68
C ILE A 30 21.23 -45.98 -10.34
N SER A 31 21.77 -44.92 -10.92
CA SER A 31 23.18 -44.86 -11.34
C SER A 31 24.07 -44.53 -10.15
N PHE A 32 25.23 -45.18 -10.05
CA PHE A 32 26.26 -44.94 -9.03
C PHE A 32 26.67 -43.44 -8.96
N GLU A 33 26.19 -42.69 -7.98
CA GLU A 33 26.67 -41.34 -7.64
C GLU A 33 27.09 -41.27 -6.17
N GLY A 34 28.27 -41.80 -5.85
CA GLY A 34 28.90 -41.55 -4.54
C GLY A 34 29.53 -40.16 -4.51
N ARG A 35 29.04 -39.24 -3.66
CA ARG A 35 29.66 -37.94 -3.38
C ARG A 35 30.53 -38.01 -2.13
N ILE A 36 31.85 -37.88 -2.29
CA ILE A 36 32.80 -37.75 -1.19
C ILE A 36 33.05 -36.26 -0.93
N VAL A 37 32.57 -35.74 0.20
CA VAL A 37 32.72 -34.33 0.59
C VAL A 37 34.09 -34.11 1.25
N PRO A 38 34.93 -33.19 0.76
CA PRO A 38 36.18 -32.83 1.42
C PRO A 38 35.92 -32.21 2.80
N GLY A 39 36.56 -32.75 3.86
CA GLY A 39 36.40 -32.27 5.25
C GLY A 39 35.46 -33.12 6.12
N ALA A 40 34.68 -34.03 5.52
CA ALA A 40 33.82 -34.94 6.27
C ALA A 40 34.64 -35.92 7.12
N ARG A 41 34.25 -36.11 8.39
CA ARG A 41 34.92 -37.03 9.34
C ARG A 41 34.43 -38.48 9.26
N THR A 42 33.28 -38.72 8.64
CA THR A 42 32.61 -40.02 8.58
C THR A 42 32.09 -40.27 7.16
N CYS A 43 32.24 -41.50 6.65
CA CYS A 43 31.70 -41.94 5.36
C CYS A 43 30.77 -43.13 5.59
N TRP A 44 29.51 -43.01 5.17
CA TRP A 44 28.50 -44.04 5.27
C TRP A 44 28.47 -44.92 4.00
N ILE A 45 28.31 -46.21 4.18
CA ILE A 45 28.23 -47.19 3.10
C ILE A 45 26.88 -47.91 3.24
N SER A 46 26.06 -47.88 2.19
CA SER A 46 24.73 -48.51 2.14
C SER A 46 24.71 -49.63 1.10
N PHE A 47 24.14 -50.78 1.47
CA PHE A 47 24.34 -52.07 0.79
C PHE A 47 23.13 -52.65 0.02
N PRO A 48 21.90 -52.11 0.11
CA PRO A 48 20.84 -52.41 -0.87
C PRO A 48 20.28 -51.14 -1.55
N ALA A 49 20.01 -51.23 -2.86
CA ALA A 49 19.44 -50.13 -3.65
C ALA A 49 17.99 -49.78 -3.26
N GLU A 50 17.26 -50.73 -2.68
CA GLU A 50 15.88 -50.56 -2.18
C GLU A 50 15.77 -49.46 -1.11
N TYR A 51 16.84 -49.23 -0.35
CA TYR A 51 16.92 -48.18 0.67
C TYR A 51 17.65 -46.92 0.16
N ALA A 52 18.12 -46.92 -1.10
CA ALA A 52 18.82 -45.77 -1.68
C ALA A 52 17.92 -44.54 -1.76
N ALA A 53 16.60 -44.68 -1.92
CA ALA A 53 15.68 -43.55 -1.91
C ALA A 53 15.62 -42.86 -0.54
N CYS A 54 15.60 -43.63 0.56
CA CYS A 54 15.65 -43.13 1.93
C CYS A 54 16.97 -42.41 2.23
N TRP A 55 18.09 -42.92 1.70
CA TRP A 55 19.42 -42.35 1.91
C TRP A 55 19.78 -41.19 0.95
N ASP A 56 19.32 -41.19 -0.29
CA ASP A 56 19.44 -40.04 -1.21
C ASP A 56 18.65 -38.85 -0.63
N MET A 57 17.55 -39.11 0.10
CA MET A 57 16.84 -38.11 0.89
C MET A 57 17.64 -37.58 2.08
N LEU A 58 18.33 -38.44 2.84
CA LEU A 58 19.18 -38.04 3.98
C LEU A 58 20.43 -37.24 3.53
N THR A 59 21.10 -37.71 2.48
CA THR A 59 22.39 -37.17 2.01
C THR A 59 22.26 -35.88 1.19
N ARG A 60 21.14 -35.69 0.49
CA ARG A 60 20.85 -34.39 -0.15
C ARG A 60 20.45 -33.30 0.84
N LYS A 61 19.99 -33.65 2.06
CA LYS A 61 19.31 -32.71 2.97
C LYS A 61 19.93 -32.52 4.35
N SER A 62 21.01 -33.23 4.71
CA SER A 62 21.75 -32.99 5.96
C SER A 62 23.21 -32.57 5.69
N PRO A 63 23.50 -31.29 5.41
CA PRO A 63 24.85 -30.77 5.38
C PRO A 63 25.25 -30.36 6.81
N THR A 64 25.33 -31.30 7.73
CA THR A 64 26.35 -31.16 8.79
C THR A 64 27.66 -31.61 8.13
N GLU A 65 28.75 -30.87 8.35
CA GLU A 65 30.03 -30.97 7.62
C GLU A 65 30.79 -32.32 7.75
N SER A 66 30.10 -33.45 7.99
CA SER A 66 30.69 -34.69 8.48
C SER A 66 30.34 -35.98 7.73
N VAL A 67 29.57 -35.99 6.63
CA VAL A 67 29.06 -37.23 6.01
C VAL A 67 29.31 -37.32 4.48
N ALA A 68 29.92 -38.43 4.04
CA ALA A 68 30.00 -38.89 2.63
C ALA A 68 29.23 -40.22 2.46
N CYS A 69 28.65 -40.56 1.30
CA CYS A 69 27.90 -41.82 1.09
C CYS A 69 28.26 -42.58 -0.20
N ILE A 70 28.24 -43.92 -0.16
CA ILE A 70 28.50 -44.83 -1.29
C ILE A 70 27.37 -45.88 -1.39
N PHE A 71 26.78 -46.04 -2.59
CA PHE A 71 25.62 -46.92 -2.86
C PHE A 71 25.96 -48.05 -3.84
N GLN A 72 25.19 -49.15 -3.82
CA GLN A 72 25.22 -50.23 -4.81
C GLN A 72 24.13 -50.03 -5.90
N ALA A 73 24.40 -50.41 -7.14
CA ALA A 73 23.41 -50.45 -8.23
C ALA A 73 22.83 -51.87 -8.37
N ASN A 74 21.52 -51.98 -8.63
CA ASN A 74 20.87 -53.26 -8.93
C ASN A 74 21.35 -53.81 -10.27
N GLU A 75 21.71 -55.10 -10.30
CA GLU A 75 22.21 -55.78 -11.52
C GLU A 75 21.11 -56.09 -12.56
N ASP A 76 19.82 -55.92 -12.23
CA ASP A 76 18.70 -56.44 -13.04
C ASP A 76 17.91 -55.41 -13.89
N ALA A 77 18.46 -54.22 -14.18
CA ALA A 77 17.81 -53.29 -15.11
C ALA A 77 18.10 -53.69 -16.58
N GLY A 78 17.11 -54.33 -17.22
CA GLY A 78 17.21 -55.00 -18.52
C GLY A 78 17.74 -54.22 -19.74
N ASP A 79 18.38 -55.00 -20.61
CA ASP A 79 18.64 -54.96 -22.06
C ASP A 79 19.11 -53.71 -22.82
N ASP A 80 19.21 -52.51 -22.23
CA ASP A 80 19.90 -51.40 -22.90
C ASP A 80 21.34 -51.26 -22.39
N LYS A 81 22.23 -52.12 -22.92
CA LYS A 81 23.68 -51.93 -22.76
C LYS A 81 24.14 -50.72 -23.59
N PRO A 82 24.74 -49.67 -22.98
CA PRO A 82 25.41 -48.64 -23.76
C PRO A 82 26.57 -49.27 -24.55
N GLU A 83 26.74 -48.86 -25.82
CA GLU A 83 27.83 -49.34 -26.67
C GLU A 83 29.20 -49.13 -25.99
N PRO A 84 30.13 -50.10 -26.06
CA PRO A 84 31.40 -50.01 -25.37
C PRO A 84 32.35 -49.03 -26.07
N ASP A 85 33.07 -48.25 -25.26
CA ASP A 85 34.19 -47.43 -25.69
C ASP A 85 35.27 -48.34 -26.33
N PRO A 86 35.78 -48.04 -27.54
CA PRO A 86 36.72 -48.90 -28.25
C PRO A 86 38.11 -48.82 -27.60
N GLY A 87 38.28 -49.51 -26.47
CA GLY A 87 39.53 -49.56 -25.73
C GLY A 87 39.61 -50.56 -24.58
N CYS A 88 38.49 -51.13 -24.09
CA CYS A 88 38.50 -52.05 -22.94
C CYS A 88 38.46 -53.53 -23.35
N GLY A 89 39.40 -54.33 -22.81
CA GLY A 89 39.55 -55.76 -23.07
C GLY A 89 38.40 -56.63 -22.50
N GLU A 90 38.29 -57.85 -23.04
CA GLU A 90 37.14 -58.75 -22.85
C GLU A 90 36.91 -59.29 -21.43
N GLU A 91 37.91 -59.23 -20.54
CA GLU A 91 37.81 -59.76 -19.18
C GLU A 91 37.14 -58.80 -18.17
N ASP A 92 36.92 -57.53 -18.51
CA ASP A 92 36.36 -56.52 -17.59
C ASP A 92 34.83 -56.33 -17.67
N ARG A 93 34.14 -57.12 -18.52
CA ARG A 93 32.70 -56.93 -18.84
C ARG A 93 31.71 -57.21 -17.70
N GLY A 94 32.17 -57.60 -16.50
CA GLY A 94 31.32 -57.89 -15.33
C GLY A 94 31.74 -57.23 -14.01
N LYS A 95 32.81 -56.42 -13.98
CA LYS A 95 33.39 -55.89 -12.71
C LYS A 95 33.43 -54.37 -12.62
N GLY A 96 32.76 -53.67 -13.54
CA GLY A 96 32.82 -52.22 -13.65
C GLY A 96 32.27 -51.49 -12.42
N TRP A 97 31.20 -52.00 -11.79
CA TRP A 97 30.59 -51.37 -10.64
C TRP A 97 31.39 -51.61 -9.35
N GLN A 98 31.89 -52.84 -9.13
CA GLN A 98 32.74 -53.17 -7.97
C GLN A 98 34.04 -52.36 -7.96
N SER A 99 34.67 -52.19 -9.12
CA SER A 99 35.93 -51.44 -9.23
C SER A 99 35.73 -49.97 -8.88
N LYS A 100 34.63 -49.35 -9.33
CA LYS A 100 34.27 -47.97 -9.00
C LYS A 100 33.87 -47.80 -7.54
N TRP A 101 33.14 -48.77 -6.97
CA TRP A 101 32.81 -48.79 -5.54
C TRP A 101 34.08 -48.87 -4.68
N LEU A 102 34.98 -49.80 -4.98
CA LEU A 102 36.28 -49.96 -4.29
C LEU A 102 37.15 -48.70 -4.37
N GLU A 103 37.18 -48.04 -5.53
CA GLU A 103 37.93 -46.78 -5.72
C GLU A 103 37.40 -45.68 -4.79
N LYS A 104 36.08 -45.54 -4.65
CA LYS A 104 35.46 -44.55 -3.77
C LYS A 104 35.68 -44.85 -2.29
N VAL A 105 35.58 -46.10 -1.86
CA VAL A 105 35.89 -46.46 -0.47
C VAL A 105 37.37 -46.21 -0.17
N ARG A 106 38.28 -46.54 -1.09
CA ARG A 106 39.72 -46.21 -0.97
C ARG A 106 39.96 -44.70 -0.85
N GLU A 107 39.26 -43.90 -1.65
CA GLU A 107 39.36 -42.44 -1.62
C GLU A 107 38.91 -41.88 -0.25
N ALA A 108 37.81 -42.41 0.31
CA ALA A 108 37.30 -42.00 1.63
C ALA A 108 38.25 -42.40 2.77
N VAL A 109 38.77 -43.64 2.75
CA VAL A 109 39.77 -44.10 3.72
C VAL A 109 41.07 -43.30 3.62
N GLY A 110 41.54 -43.01 2.39
CA GLY A 110 42.73 -42.20 2.15
C GLY A 110 42.61 -40.76 2.66
N LYS A 111 41.39 -40.23 2.77
CA LYS A 111 41.07 -38.93 3.37
C LYS A 111 40.89 -38.98 4.90
N GLY A 112 41.13 -40.14 5.53
CA GLY A 112 41.05 -40.33 6.99
C GLY A 112 39.63 -40.37 7.55
N GLN A 113 38.64 -40.69 6.72
CA GLN A 113 37.22 -40.73 7.13
C GLN A 113 36.91 -42.04 7.85
N ARG A 114 36.15 -41.99 8.95
CA ARG A 114 35.65 -43.18 9.62
C ARG A 114 34.55 -43.82 8.79
N LEU A 115 34.68 -45.10 8.46
CA LEU A 115 33.64 -45.80 7.71
C LEU A 115 32.51 -46.24 8.66
N LYS A 116 31.27 -45.89 8.32
CA LYS A 116 30.07 -46.44 8.94
C LYS A 116 29.29 -47.23 7.90
N VAL A 117 28.82 -48.40 8.28
CA VAL A 117 28.07 -49.33 7.42
C VAL A 117 26.64 -49.36 7.93
N ALA A 118 25.69 -48.90 7.12
CA ALA A 118 24.28 -48.96 7.46
C ALA A 118 23.68 -50.28 6.94
N LEU A 119 23.12 -51.09 7.83
CA LEU A 119 22.46 -52.35 7.48
C LEU A 119 20.99 -52.35 7.91
N PRO A 120 20.07 -52.90 7.09
CA PRO A 120 18.74 -53.23 7.56
C PRO A 120 18.81 -54.43 8.52
N PRO A 121 17.91 -54.51 9.53
CA PRO A 121 17.78 -55.65 10.40
C PRO A 121 17.28 -56.88 9.62
N GLY A 122 18.08 -57.94 9.53
CA GLY A 122 17.76 -59.16 8.79
C GLY A 122 18.99 -59.92 8.29
N GLN A 123 18.78 -61.05 7.62
CA GLN A 123 19.88 -61.83 7.03
C GLN A 123 20.48 -61.10 5.83
N LEU A 124 21.78 -60.81 5.91
CA LEU A 124 22.58 -60.23 4.82
C LEU A 124 22.51 -61.07 3.54
N GLY A 125 22.25 -60.39 2.41
CA GLY A 125 22.32 -60.97 1.07
C GLY A 125 23.73 -61.41 0.69
N ALA A 126 23.85 -62.29 -0.32
CA ALA A 126 25.14 -62.85 -0.75
C ALA A 126 26.15 -61.77 -1.17
N THR A 127 25.69 -60.72 -1.85
CA THR A 127 26.53 -59.62 -2.33
C THR A 127 27.07 -58.76 -1.18
N GLN A 128 26.26 -58.53 -0.16
CA GLN A 128 26.62 -57.74 1.03
C GLN A 128 27.66 -58.46 1.88
N LYS A 129 27.52 -59.79 2.01
CA LYS A 129 28.51 -60.65 2.67
C LYS A 129 29.86 -60.61 1.95
N MET A 130 29.86 -60.62 0.61
CA MET A 130 31.07 -60.52 -0.20
C MET A 130 31.75 -59.15 -0.08
N GLU A 131 30.99 -58.05 -0.02
CA GLU A 131 31.55 -56.69 0.13
C GLU A 131 32.13 -56.44 1.53
N LEU A 132 31.47 -56.93 2.58
CA LEU A 132 32.00 -56.91 3.94
C LEU A 132 33.29 -57.74 4.04
N ALA A 133 33.31 -58.95 3.47
CA ALA A 133 34.51 -59.77 3.40
C ALA A 133 35.67 -59.07 2.66
N LYS A 134 35.37 -58.27 1.63
CA LYS A 134 36.36 -57.52 0.87
C LYS A 134 36.86 -56.28 1.60
N ALA A 135 36.01 -55.61 2.38
CA ALA A 135 36.43 -54.53 3.28
C ALA A 135 37.36 -55.06 4.39
N GLU A 136 37.07 -56.25 4.91
CA GLU A 136 37.92 -56.97 5.86
C GLU A 136 39.26 -57.41 5.24
N GLU A 137 39.25 -57.97 4.03
CA GLU A 137 40.46 -58.34 3.27
C GLU A 137 41.38 -57.13 3.02
N MET A 138 40.79 -55.97 2.74
CA MET A 138 41.50 -54.71 2.52
C MET A 138 41.94 -54.01 3.82
N GLY A 139 41.56 -54.55 4.99
CA GLY A 139 41.96 -54.05 6.31
C GLY A 139 41.32 -52.73 6.74
N TRP A 140 40.14 -52.38 6.22
CA TRP A 140 39.46 -51.14 6.57
C TRP A 140 38.69 -51.26 7.89
N SER A 141 38.87 -50.28 8.78
CA SER A 141 38.08 -50.18 10.01
C SER A 141 36.73 -49.54 9.70
N TYR A 142 35.64 -50.25 10.01
CA TYR A 142 34.28 -49.79 9.84
C TYR A 142 33.42 -50.09 11.07
N GLU A 143 32.38 -49.28 11.28
CA GLU A 143 31.39 -49.46 12.34
C GLU A 143 30.03 -49.79 11.70
N VAL A 144 29.42 -50.91 12.08
CA VAL A 144 28.08 -51.30 11.60
C VAL A 144 27.01 -50.62 12.45
N VAL A 145 26.04 -49.99 11.80
CA VAL A 145 24.93 -49.25 12.43
C VAL A 145 23.61 -49.70 11.79
N ASP A 146 22.55 -49.80 12.59
CA ASP A 146 21.21 -50.06 12.08
C ASP A 146 20.71 -48.84 11.30
N VAL A 147 20.17 -49.08 10.10
CA VAL A 147 19.61 -48.02 9.25
C VAL A 147 18.44 -47.28 9.93
N PHE A 148 17.66 -47.99 10.74
CA PHE A 148 16.51 -47.41 11.44
C PHE A 148 16.93 -46.47 12.56
N ASP A 149 17.96 -46.83 13.34
CA ASP A 149 18.52 -45.96 14.40
C ASP A 149 18.95 -44.59 13.83
N VAL A 150 19.52 -44.58 12.63
CA VAL A 150 19.96 -43.33 11.97
C VAL A 150 18.78 -42.47 11.53
N LEU A 151 17.72 -43.10 11.01
CA LEU A 151 16.51 -42.38 10.60
C LEU A 151 15.76 -41.80 11.80
N GLU A 152 15.73 -42.53 12.91
CA GLU A 152 15.16 -42.06 14.19
C GLU A 152 15.95 -40.86 14.75
N GLU A 153 17.30 -40.90 14.68
CA GLU A 153 18.15 -39.79 15.12
C GLU A 153 17.92 -38.51 14.30
N GLN A 154 17.68 -38.63 12.99
CA GLN A 154 17.54 -37.46 12.09
C GLN A 154 16.16 -36.81 12.15
N PHE A 155 15.10 -37.57 12.48
CA PHE A 155 13.72 -37.07 12.47
C PHE A 155 13.00 -37.24 13.82
N PRO A 156 13.57 -36.82 14.96
CA PRO A 156 13.00 -37.09 16.27
C PRO A 156 11.58 -36.54 16.44
N LYS A 157 10.82 -37.19 17.32
CA LYS A 157 9.49 -36.74 17.74
C LYS A 157 9.52 -35.26 18.15
N GLY A 158 8.64 -34.46 17.56
CA GLY A 158 8.56 -33.01 17.76
C GLY A 158 9.20 -32.15 16.67
N HIS A 159 9.96 -32.71 15.72
CA HIS A 159 10.51 -31.94 14.60
C HIS A 159 9.47 -31.60 13.53
N LEU A 160 9.62 -30.42 12.92
CA LEU A 160 8.76 -29.95 11.84
C LEU A 160 9.33 -30.35 10.47
N VAL A 161 8.52 -31.01 9.67
CA VAL A 161 8.88 -31.56 8.37
C VAL A 161 7.81 -31.25 7.32
N ASP A 162 8.20 -31.26 6.05
CA ASP A 162 7.24 -31.28 4.95
C ASP A 162 7.05 -32.74 4.52
N ALA A 163 5.82 -33.23 4.49
CA ALA A 163 5.51 -34.65 4.31
C ALA A 163 4.40 -34.90 3.31
N TRP A 164 4.52 -35.98 2.54
CA TRP A 164 3.52 -36.38 1.57
C TRP A 164 2.29 -37.02 2.24
N CYS A 165 1.13 -36.38 2.17
CA CYS A 165 -0.10 -36.97 2.65
C CYS A 165 -0.73 -37.82 1.55
N GLU A 166 -0.77 -39.14 1.76
CA GLU A 166 -1.34 -40.04 0.75
C GLU A 166 -2.83 -39.83 0.52
N THR A 167 -3.57 -39.42 1.54
CA THR A 167 -5.02 -39.19 1.49
C THR A 167 -5.36 -37.97 0.65
N THR A 168 -4.59 -36.89 0.78
CA THR A 168 -4.81 -35.63 0.04
C THR A 168 -3.98 -35.54 -1.24
N LYS A 169 -3.05 -36.48 -1.46
CA LYS A 169 -2.08 -36.49 -2.56
C LYS A 169 -1.33 -35.16 -2.69
N SER A 170 -0.88 -34.60 -1.56
CA SER A 170 -0.20 -33.31 -1.51
C SER A 170 0.87 -33.28 -0.40
N TRP A 171 1.86 -32.40 -0.56
CA TRP A 171 2.86 -32.14 0.49
C TRP A 171 2.28 -31.22 1.56
N LEU A 172 2.31 -31.66 2.81
CA LEU A 172 1.77 -30.95 3.96
C LEU A 172 2.86 -30.74 5.01
N ARG A 173 2.86 -29.56 5.64
CA ARG A 173 3.76 -29.26 6.76
C ARG A 173 3.19 -29.79 8.07
N ALA A 174 3.97 -30.61 8.77
CA ALA A 174 3.51 -31.30 9.95
C ALA A 174 4.65 -31.63 10.91
N THR A 175 4.30 -31.93 12.16
CA THR A 175 5.25 -32.29 13.21
C THR A 175 5.23 -33.78 13.47
N VAL A 176 6.41 -34.38 13.62
CA VAL A 176 6.55 -35.81 13.89
C VAL A 176 5.99 -36.14 15.27
N GLU A 177 4.96 -36.97 15.34
CA GLU A 177 4.35 -37.42 16.60
C GLU A 177 4.83 -38.81 17.02
N LYS A 178 4.92 -39.71 16.05
CA LYS A 178 5.29 -41.09 16.24
C LYS A 178 5.93 -41.64 14.96
N GLN A 179 6.84 -42.59 15.14
CA GLN A 179 7.49 -43.31 14.06
C GLN A 179 7.25 -44.79 14.35
N ASP A 180 6.65 -45.49 13.40
CA ASP A 180 6.35 -46.91 13.52
C ASP A 180 6.95 -47.63 12.30
N ALA A 181 7.76 -48.66 12.56
CA ALA A 181 8.16 -49.61 11.52
C ALA A 181 6.97 -50.52 11.21
N VAL A 182 6.64 -50.66 9.94
CA VAL A 182 5.56 -51.53 9.49
C VAL A 182 6.10 -52.51 8.46
N ASP A 183 6.01 -53.80 8.79
CA ASP A 183 6.29 -54.86 7.84
C ASP A 183 5.13 -54.96 6.85
N ILE A 184 5.43 -54.84 5.56
CA ILE A 184 4.46 -54.97 4.48
C ILE A 184 4.75 -56.30 3.78
N GLU A 185 3.85 -57.27 3.95
CA GLU A 185 3.88 -58.51 3.17
C GLU A 185 3.48 -58.19 1.72
N GLN A 186 4.39 -58.40 0.77
CA GLN A 186 4.08 -58.39 -0.66
C GLN A 186 3.71 -59.80 -1.14
N GLU A 187 2.86 -59.88 -2.17
CA GLU A 187 2.38 -61.15 -2.77
C GLU A 187 3.52 -62.05 -3.31
N ASP A 188 4.73 -61.51 -3.53
CA ASP A 188 5.90 -62.22 -4.07
C ASP A 188 6.86 -62.78 -2.99
N GLY A 189 6.46 -62.78 -1.71
CA GLY A 189 7.22 -63.42 -0.63
C GLY A 189 8.46 -62.65 -0.14
N CYS A 190 8.66 -61.42 -0.61
CA CYS A 190 9.63 -60.47 -0.07
C CYS A 190 8.93 -59.56 0.95
N SER A 191 9.39 -59.57 2.21
CA SER A 191 8.90 -58.65 3.25
C SER A 191 9.66 -57.33 3.18
N ASP A 192 9.01 -56.25 2.75
CA ASP A 192 9.59 -54.91 2.80
C ASP A 192 9.17 -54.23 4.11
N THR A 193 10.15 -53.86 4.94
CA THR A 193 9.90 -53.06 6.15
C THR A 193 9.93 -51.58 5.78
N VAL A 194 8.79 -50.88 5.90
CA VAL A 194 8.68 -49.43 5.60
C VAL A 194 8.43 -48.65 6.89
N VAL A 195 9.19 -47.58 7.09
CA VAL A 195 8.96 -46.64 8.21
C VAL A 195 7.77 -45.76 7.89
N ARG A 196 6.77 -45.74 8.76
CA ARG A 196 5.61 -44.87 8.67
C ARG A 196 5.69 -43.79 9.76
N TRP A 197 5.64 -42.55 9.34
CA TRP A 197 5.64 -41.39 10.23
C TRP A 197 4.21 -40.93 10.47
N THR A 198 3.80 -40.89 11.73
CA THR A 198 2.56 -40.24 12.16
C THR A 198 2.84 -38.77 12.45
N LEU A 199 2.14 -37.88 11.75
CA LEU A 199 2.43 -36.47 11.68
C LEU A 199 1.21 -35.64 12.06
N ARG A 200 1.39 -34.64 12.94
CA ARG A 200 0.33 -33.69 13.33
C ARG A 200 0.46 -32.38 12.57
N ARG A 201 -0.58 -32.01 11.84
CA ARG A 201 -0.68 -30.75 11.10
C ARG A 201 -0.81 -29.58 12.07
N GLN A 202 0.03 -28.56 11.90
CA GLN A 202 0.19 -27.47 12.87
C GLN A 202 -1.09 -26.64 13.11
N LEU A 203 -1.83 -26.33 12.05
CA LEU A 203 -3.01 -25.45 12.14
C LEU A 203 -4.31 -26.22 12.42
N SER A 204 -4.54 -27.34 11.74
CA SER A 204 -5.78 -28.12 11.91
C SER A 204 -5.70 -29.14 13.05
N LYS A 205 -4.51 -29.41 13.58
CA LYS A 205 -4.22 -30.50 14.54
C LYS A 205 -4.58 -31.90 14.03
N GLU A 206 -4.91 -32.04 12.75
CA GLU A 206 -5.18 -33.33 12.12
C GLU A 206 -3.91 -34.17 12.08
N ILE A 207 -4.07 -35.47 12.38
CA ILE A 207 -2.99 -36.44 12.33
C ILE A 207 -3.12 -37.24 11.03
N PHE A 208 -2.00 -37.41 10.32
CA PHE A 208 -1.94 -38.24 9.13
C PHE A 208 -0.61 -39.00 9.07
N ASP A 209 -0.60 -40.12 8.36
CA ASP A 209 0.59 -40.91 8.14
C ASP A 209 1.25 -40.59 6.80
N SER A 210 2.57 -40.66 6.77
CA SER A 210 3.38 -40.52 5.56
C SER A 210 4.53 -41.51 5.55
N SER A 211 4.90 -41.99 4.36
CA SER A 211 6.14 -42.73 4.07
C SER A 211 7.21 -41.85 3.41
N CYS A 212 6.92 -40.57 3.16
CA CYS A 212 7.85 -39.61 2.52
C CYS A 212 7.87 -38.27 3.29
N ILE A 213 9.03 -37.91 3.84
CA ILE A 213 9.21 -36.72 4.68
C ILE A 213 10.49 -35.94 4.32
N CYS A 214 10.50 -34.61 4.40
CA CYS A 214 11.72 -33.86 4.11
C CYS A 214 11.94 -32.60 4.95
N SER A 215 13.23 -32.24 5.09
CA SER A 215 13.65 -31.04 5.80
C SER A 215 13.48 -29.77 4.94
N THR A 216 13.06 -28.70 5.59
CA THR A 216 12.63 -27.41 5.02
C THR A 216 13.77 -26.50 4.54
N SER A 217 15.06 -26.87 4.65
CA SER A 217 16.21 -26.00 4.31
C SER A 217 16.76 -26.13 2.87
N ALA A 218 16.28 -27.09 2.06
CA ALA A 218 16.89 -27.42 0.76
C ALA A 218 16.61 -26.41 -0.38
N THR A 219 15.47 -25.69 -0.35
CA THR A 219 15.04 -24.76 -1.41
C THR A 219 15.96 -23.53 -1.55
N MET A 220 16.53 -23.08 -0.44
CA MET A 220 17.37 -21.88 -0.39
C MET A 220 18.77 -22.09 -0.96
N LYS A 221 19.31 -23.30 -0.78
CA LYS A 221 20.60 -23.71 -1.33
C LYS A 221 20.54 -23.77 -2.87
N ALA A 222 19.44 -24.30 -3.40
CA ALA A 222 19.18 -24.32 -4.84
C ALA A 222 19.07 -22.91 -5.48
N MET A 223 18.52 -21.92 -4.76
CA MET A 223 18.48 -20.53 -5.23
C MET A 223 19.88 -19.90 -5.29
N LEU A 224 20.68 -20.04 -4.22
CA LEU A 224 22.06 -19.53 -4.18
C LEU A 224 22.96 -20.24 -5.20
N ASP A 225 22.75 -21.54 -5.42
CA ASP A 225 23.47 -22.33 -6.41
C ASP A 225 23.07 -21.98 -7.86
N CYS A 226 21.81 -21.56 -8.11
CA CYS A 226 21.31 -21.16 -9.43
C CYS A 226 21.69 -19.73 -9.83
N VAL A 227 21.59 -18.77 -8.90
CA VAL A 227 21.87 -17.36 -9.19
C VAL A 227 23.37 -17.06 -9.06
N GLY A 228 24.06 -17.75 -8.15
CA GLY A 228 25.44 -17.50 -7.78
C GLY A 228 25.57 -16.33 -6.81
N ASP A 229 26.28 -16.54 -5.69
CA ASP A 229 26.50 -15.53 -4.65
C ASP A 229 27.10 -14.23 -5.23
N ALA A 230 28.03 -14.34 -6.17
CA ALA A 230 28.65 -13.19 -6.84
C ALA A 230 27.65 -12.34 -7.65
N LYS A 231 26.67 -12.96 -8.31
CA LYS A 231 25.67 -12.25 -9.11
C LYS A 231 24.67 -11.52 -8.22
N LEU A 232 24.20 -12.18 -7.17
CA LEU A 232 23.29 -11.58 -6.19
C LEU A 232 23.97 -10.41 -5.45
N ARG A 233 25.26 -10.55 -5.14
CA ARG A 233 26.06 -9.46 -4.58
C ARG A 233 26.22 -8.30 -5.54
N GLY A 234 26.47 -8.57 -6.82
CA GLY A 234 26.50 -7.54 -7.86
C GLY A 234 25.20 -6.76 -7.94
N ILE A 235 24.06 -7.47 -8.02
CA ILE A 235 22.72 -6.87 -8.05
C ILE A 235 22.49 -5.99 -6.81
N LEU A 236 22.79 -6.49 -5.61
CA LEU A 236 22.58 -5.71 -4.39
C LEU A 236 23.50 -4.48 -4.31
N MET A 237 24.74 -4.57 -4.79
CA MET A 237 25.67 -3.43 -4.84
C MET A 237 25.22 -2.37 -5.85
N GLU A 238 24.65 -2.79 -6.97
CA GLU A 238 24.08 -1.88 -7.98
C GLU A 238 22.79 -1.23 -7.50
N CYS A 239 21.88 -2.02 -6.91
CA CYS A 239 20.66 -1.51 -6.29
C CYS A 239 20.97 -0.67 -5.07
N LEU A 240 22.13 -0.79 -4.41
CA LEU A 240 22.48 -0.02 -3.21
C LEU A 240 23.83 0.69 -3.38
N PRO A 241 23.95 1.66 -4.30
CA PRO A 241 25.24 2.25 -4.70
C PRO A 241 25.95 3.04 -3.59
N HIS A 242 25.30 3.24 -2.45
CA HIS A 242 25.84 3.97 -1.30
C HIS A 242 25.92 3.13 -0.01
N VAL A 243 25.62 1.84 -0.08
CA VAL A 243 25.67 0.89 1.05
C VAL A 243 26.66 -0.22 0.70
N ASP A 244 27.62 -0.51 1.58
CA ASP A 244 28.53 -1.62 1.30
C ASP A 244 27.87 -2.94 1.73
N VAL A 245 27.73 -3.87 0.79
CA VAL A 245 27.22 -5.22 1.06
C VAL A 245 28.39 -6.11 1.53
N LEU A 246 28.54 -6.23 2.85
CA LEU A 246 29.65 -6.95 3.48
C LEU A 246 29.56 -8.45 3.31
N ASP A 247 28.36 -9.01 3.40
CA ASP A 247 28.14 -10.45 3.39
C ASP A 247 26.71 -10.77 2.95
N ILE A 248 26.50 -11.91 2.30
CA ILE A 248 25.18 -12.41 1.92
C ILE A 248 25.10 -13.85 2.37
N GLY A 249 24.12 -14.13 3.22
CA GLY A 249 23.87 -15.47 3.74
C GLY A 249 22.40 -15.83 3.69
N THR A 250 22.10 -17.06 4.08
CA THR A 250 20.71 -17.47 4.32
C THR A 250 20.36 -17.26 5.79
N HIS A 251 19.13 -16.84 6.05
CA HIS A 251 18.60 -16.73 7.40
C HIS A 251 17.18 -17.27 7.45
N ARG A 252 16.91 -18.11 8.43
CA ARG A 252 15.59 -18.73 8.59
C ARG A 252 14.74 -17.84 9.48
N LEU A 253 13.77 -17.13 8.90
CA LEU A 253 12.88 -16.22 9.62
C LEU A 253 11.79 -17.00 10.37
N ARG A 254 11.31 -18.09 9.77
CA ARG A 254 10.36 -19.04 10.35
C ARG A 254 10.65 -20.45 9.82
N PRO A 255 10.11 -21.51 10.43
CA PRO A 255 10.33 -22.88 9.96
C PRO A 255 9.97 -23.10 8.49
N ASP A 256 9.05 -22.30 7.96
CA ASP A 256 8.53 -22.31 6.59
C ASP A 256 9.15 -21.26 5.65
N LEU A 257 9.87 -20.29 6.20
CA LEU A 257 10.29 -19.09 5.47
C LEU A 257 11.80 -18.87 5.67
N VAL A 258 12.54 -19.09 4.59
CA VAL A 258 13.98 -18.82 4.53
C VAL A 258 14.17 -17.52 3.72
N ALA A 259 14.98 -16.60 4.24
CA ALA A 259 15.24 -15.29 3.66
C ALA A 259 16.73 -15.11 3.35
N LEU A 260 17.02 -14.32 2.32
CA LEU A 260 18.37 -13.85 2.07
C LEU A 260 18.69 -12.74 3.08
N ARG A 261 19.79 -12.91 3.81
CA ARG A 261 20.29 -11.93 4.76
C ARG A 261 21.50 -11.26 4.14
N ALA A 262 21.36 -10.00 3.78
CA ALA A 262 22.50 -9.15 3.46
C ALA A 262 22.99 -8.43 4.73
N LYS A 263 24.29 -8.53 5.01
CA LYS A 263 24.95 -7.72 6.02
C LYS A 263 25.40 -6.42 5.36
N LEU A 264 24.79 -5.32 5.77
CA LEU A 264 25.03 -4.00 5.19
C LEU A 264 25.92 -3.16 6.11
N HIS A 265 26.90 -2.46 5.52
CA HIS A 265 27.62 -1.40 6.20
C HIS A 265 27.08 -0.04 5.78
N ILE A 266 26.44 0.65 6.72
CA ILE A 266 25.79 1.93 6.49
C ILE A 266 26.72 3.03 7.01
N LYS A 267 27.29 3.81 6.09
CA LYS A 267 28.32 4.82 6.38
C LYS A 267 27.78 6.14 6.95
N SER A 268 26.50 6.44 6.74
CA SER A 268 25.87 7.69 7.16
C SER A 268 24.37 7.51 7.42
N ILE A 269 23.78 8.40 8.22
CA ILE A 269 22.33 8.39 8.46
C ILE A 269 21.57 8.76 7.19
N GLY A 270 22.11 9.66 6.34
CA GLY A 270 21.52 9.95 5.03
C GLY A 270 21.40 8.69 4.15
N THR A 271 22.40 7.81 4.18
CA THR A 271 22.33 6.51 3.49
C THR A 271 21.25 5.60 4.08
N LEU A 272 21.15 5.54 5.43
CA LEU A 272 20.13 4.75 6.13
C LEU A 272 18.70 5.18 5.73
N GLN A 273 18.50 6.48 5.52
CA GLN A 273 17.21 7.05 5.17
C GLN A 273 16.84 6.90 3.71
N LYS A 274 17.83 7.02 2.81
CA LYS A 274 17.63 6.63 1.41
C LYS A 274 17.21 5.16 1.32
N LEU A 275 17.88 4.28 2.08
CA LEU A 275 17.47 2.88 2.17
C LEU A 275 16.04 2.74 2.74
N ARG A 276 15.68 3.47 3.81
CA ARG A 276 14.32 3.49 4.36
C ARG A 276 13.28 3.83 3.29
N ASN A 277 13.41 4.96 2.61
CA ASN A 277 12.42 5.40 1.64
C ASN A 277 12.25 4.36 0.53
N ARG A 278 13.37 3.86 -0.02
CA ARG A 278 13.35 2.84 -1.08
C ARG A 278 12.74 1.51 -0.66
N VAL A 279 12.86 1.11 0.61
CA VAL A 279 12.19 -0.08 1.15
C VAL A 279 10.70 0.18 1.37
N LEU A 280 10.33 1.33 1.92
CA LEU A 280 8.93 1.64 2.23
C LEU A 280 8.09 1.85 0.96
N ASP A 281 8.67 2.50 -0.05
CA ASP A 281 8.06 2.79 -1.35
C ASP A 281 8.10 1.59 -2.33
N GLY A 282 8.73 0.47 -1.92
CA GLY A 282 8.85 -0.76 -2.71
C GLY A 282 9.81 -0.66 -3.90
N GLU A 283 10.53 0.46 -4.05
CA GLU A 283 11.48 0.69 -5.13
C GLU A 283 12.65 -0.31 -5.10
N LEU A 284 13.18 -0.60 -3.91
CA LEU A 284 14.29 -1.55 -3.74
C LEU A 284 13.89 -2.96 -4.20
N GLU A 285 12.67 -3.38 -3.86
CA GLU A 285 12.12 -4.68 -4.26
C GLU A 285 11.98 -4.78 -5.78
N ARG A 286 11.39 -3.75 -6.38
CA ARG A 286 11.20 -3.65 -7.83
C ARG A 286 12.53 -3.70 -8.59
N GLU A 287 13.55 -2.99 -8.10
CA GLU A 287 14.87 -2.96 -8.75
C GLU A 287 15.60 -4.31 -8.60
N ILE A 288 15.56 -4.94 -7.42
CA ILE A 288 16.15 -6.27 -7.23
C ILE A 288 15.51 -7.28 -8.17
N ASN A 289 14.18 -7.32 -8.24
CA ASN A 289 13.45 -8.25 -9.11
C ASN A 289 13.70 -7.98 -10.60
N GLY A 290 13.72 -6.70 -11.00
CA GLY A 290 14.06 -6.31 -12.36
C GLY A 290 15.46 -6.74 -12.80
N ARG A 291 16.44 -6.67 -11.88
CA ARG A 291 17.84 -7.08 -12.16
C ARG A 291 18.09 -8.58 -12.00
N LEU A 292 17.32 -9.28 -11.16
CA LEU A 292 17.43 -10.73 -11.00
C LEU A 292 17.06 -11.44 -12.31
N ALA A 293 16.00 -10.95 -12.97
CA ALA A 293 15.51 -11.38 -14.28
C ALA A 293 15.35 -12.92 -14.43
N ASP A 294 15.11 -13.63 -13.31
CA ASP A 294 14.86 -15.07 -13.26
C ASP A 294 13.42 -15.31 -12.79
N PRO A 295 12.53 -15.80 -13.67
CA PRO A 295 11.10 -15.93 -13.38
C PRO A 295 10.78 -17.02 -12.33
N ARG A 296 11.76 -17.82 -11.91
CA ARG A 296 11.58 -18.83 -10.86
C ARG A 296 11.54 -18.23 -9.46
N TRP A 297 12.01 -16.99 -9.30
CA TRP A 297 12.23 -16.37 -8.00
C TRP A 297 11.72 -14.93 -7.98
N GLU A 298 10.80 -14.64 -7.06
CA GLU A 298 10.40 -13.28 -6.73
C GLU A 298 10.94 -12.95 -5.34
N VAL A 299 11.70 -11.87 -5.23
CA VAL A 299 12.34 -11.44 -3.98
C VAL A 299 11.48 -10.33 -3.38
N GLY A 300 10.87 -10.60 -2.22
CA GLY A 300 10.17 -9.60 -1.42
C GLY A 300 11.06 -9.02 -0.32
N VAL A 301 10.95 -7.73 -0.05
CA VAL A 301 11.61 -7.09 1.09
C VAL A 301 10.65 -7.07 2.28
N SER A 302 10.98 -7.81 3.34
CA SER A 302 10.14 -7.82 4.55
C SER A 302 10.19 -6.47 5.28
N LYS A 303 9.13 -5.67 5.13
CA LYS A 303 8.95 -4.38 5.84
C LYS A 303 8.95 -4.57 7.37
N SER A 304 8.38 -5.66 7.88
CA SER A 304 8.41 -6.01 9.32
C SER A 304 9.84 -6.23 9.84
N GLN A 305 10.68 -6.96 9.09
CA GLN A 305 12.09 -7.16 9.48
C GLN A 305 12.90 -5.89 9.30
N PHE A 306 12.64 -5.12 8.25
CA PHE A 306 13.26 -3.82 8.05
C PHE A 306 12.96 -2.87 9.21
N LEU A 307 11.72 -2.80 9.69
CA LEU A 307 11.34 -1.98 10.86
C LEU A 307 12.13 -2.39 12.10
N ARG A 308 12.23 -3.68 12.41
CA ARG A 308 13.02 -4.18 13.56
C ARG A 308 14.50 -3.82 13.44
N MET A 309 15.06 -3.97 12.23
CA MET A 309 16.43 -3.58 11.94
C MET A 309 16.61 -2.07 12.07
N TYR A 310 15.68 -1.27 11.56
CA TYR A 310 15.74 0.20 11.57
C TYR A 310 15.63 0.75 13.00
N ASP A 311 14.70 0.26 13.82
CA ASP A 311 14.58 0.57 15.26
C ASP A 311 15.87 0.22 16.01
N SER A 312 16.41 -0.99 15.78
CA SER A 312 17.69 -1.41 16.37
C SER A 312 18.85 -0.53 15.91
N SER A 313 18.91 -0.20 14.61
CA SER A 313 19.98 0.62 14.03
C SER A 313 19.94 2.05 14.56
N LEU A 314 18.75 2.65 14.74
CA LEU A 314 18.59 3.98 15.33
C LEU A 314 19.10 4.03 16.77
N ARG A 315 18.76 3.01 17.57
CA ARG A 315 19.25 2.86 18.95
C ARG A 315 20.75 2.58 19.00
N ALA A 316 21.24 1.83 18.02
CA ALA A 316 22.62 1.41 17.89
C ALA A 316 23.47 2.33 17.00
N LEU A 317 23.06 3.58 16.72
CA LEU A 317 23.92 4.60 16.09
C LEU A 317 25.07 4.97 17.04
N ASP A 318 25.92 3.99 17.31
CA ASP A 318 27.05 3.93 18.21
C ASP A 318 28.21 4.79 17.75
N LYS A 319 28.04 5.52 16.64
CA LYS A 319 29.01 6.42 16.05
C LYS A 319 28.28 7.63 15.53
N LEU A 320 28.66 8.79 16.04
CA LEU A 320 28.29 10.09 15.50
C LEU A 320 28.55 10.14 13.98
N THR A 321 27.69 10.84 13.25
CA THR A 321 27.92 11.11 11.82
C THR A 321 29.24 11.86 11.61
N ARG A 322 29.77 11.86 10.38
CA ARG A 322 30.96 12.65 10.06
C ARG A 322 30.79 14.13 10.46
N HIS A 323 29.68 14.76 10.06
CA HIS A 323 29.38 16.15 10.44
C HIS A 323 29.24 16.31 11.95
N GLN A 324 28.54 15.40 12.65
CA GLN A 324 28.43 15.44 14.12
C GLN A 324 29.81 15.30 14.80
N ARG A 325 30.71 14.46 14.30
CA ARG A 325 32.09 14.34 14.80
C ARG A 325 32.91 15.59 14.54
N GLU A 326 32.78 16.19 13.35
CA GLU A 326 33.42 17.46 13.02
C GLU A 326 32.94 18.55 13.97
N ARG A 327 31.63 18.67 14.22
CA ARG A 327 31.08 19.63 15.18
C ARG A 327 31.47 19.32 16.63
N LEU A 328 31.49 18.04 17.03
CA LEU A 328 31.99 17.62 18.35
C LEU A 328 33.46 18.03 18.53
N SER A 329 34.30 17.89 17.49
CA SER A 329 35.71 18.29 17.55
C SER A 329 35.90 19.79 17.74
N VAL A 330 35.04 20.61 17.12
CA VAL A 330 35.05 22.07 17.27
C VAL A 330 34.68 22.48 18.70
N ILE A 331 33.69 21.82 19.33
CA ILE A 331 33.22 22.19 20.67
C ILE A 331 34.08 21.61 21.80
N ARG A 332 34.88 20.57 21.54
CA ARG A 332 35.74 19.94 22.57
C ARG A 332 36.81 20.88 23.12
N GLY A 333 37.29 21.82 22.30
CA GLY A 333 38.31 22.80 22.69
C GLY A 333 37.77 24.04 23.41
N SER A 334 36.46 24.13 23.62
CA SER A 334 35.81 25.34 24.11
C SER A 334 34.98 25.07 25.34
N ASP A 335 35.03 26.00 26.29
CA ASP A 335 34.29 25.89 27.54
C ASP A 335 32.89 26.50 27.44
N MET A 336 32.69 27.53 26.61
CA MET A 336 31.42 28.25 26.49
C MET A 336 30.88 28.15 25.06
N VAL A 337 29.94 27.23 24.84
CA VAL A 337 29.47 26.84 23.50
C VAL A 337 27.96 26.97 23.39
N HIS A 338 27.51 27.61 22.31
CA HIS A 338 26.12 27.59 21.86
C HIS A 338 26.00 26.76 20.59
N LEU A 339 25.45 25.55 20.72
CA LEU A 339 25.18 24.62 19.61
C LEU A 339 23.76 24.82 19.10
N SER A 340 23.65 25.47 17.94
CA SER A 340 22.38 25.69 17.24
C SER A 340 22.20 24.68 16.11
N ALA A 341 21.01 24.13 15.94
CA ALA A 341 20.74 23.14 14.92
C ALA A 341 19.28 23.20 14.45
N PRO A 342 18.95 22.81 13.21
CA PRO A 342 17.55 22.56 12.87
C PRO A 342 17.03 21.32 13.59
N ALA A 343 15.71 21.24 13.78
CA ALA A 343 15.06 20.07 14.37
C ALA A 343 15.50 18.78 13.64
N GLY A 344 15.78 17.72 14.40
CA GLY A 344 16.20 16.44 13.84
C GLY A 344 17.68 16.37 13.37
N ALA A 345 18.52 17.38 13.59
CA ALA A 345 19.96 17.36 13.28
C ALA A 345 20.82 16.53 14.26
N GLY A 346 20.24 16.10 15.39
CA GLY A 346 20.92 15.27 16.38
C GLY A 346 21.82 16.02 17.37
N LYS A 347 21.44 17.26 17.73
CA LYS A 347 22.11 18.08 18.76
C LYS A 347 22.31 17.32 20.10
N THR A 348 21.29 16.59 20.53
CA THR A 348 21.32 15.78 21.77
C THR A 348 22.37 14.67 21.71
N PHE A 349 22.67 14.06 20.55
CA PHE A 349 23.71 13.04 20.43
C PHE A 349 25.12 13.60 20.65
N VAL A 350 25.37 14.80 20.10
CA VAL A 350 26.62 15.52 20.32
C VAL A 350 26.76 15.88 21.81
N ALA A 351 25.66 16.29 22.45
CA ALA A 351 25.62 16.56 23.88
C ALA A 351 25.88 15.30 24.73
N VAL A 352 25.24 14.17 24.41
CA VAL A 352 25.47 12.88 25.10
C VAL A 352 26.95 12.50 25.07
N GLU A 353 27.64 12.58 23.93
CA GLU A 353 29.08 12.28 23.87
C GLU A 353 29.92 13.27 24.69
N ARG A 354 29.58 14.56 24.65
CA ARG A 354 30.26 15.58 25.46
C ARG A 354 30.08 15.33 26.96
N VAL A 355 28.91 14.85 27.37
CA VAL A 355 28.60 14.48 28.75
C VAL A 355 29.33 13.19 29.15
N ILE A 356 29.39 12.18 28.29
CA ILE A 356 30.18 10.96 28.54
C ILE A 356 31.67 11.29 28.70
N ASP A 357 32.22 12.16 27.85
CA ASP A 357 33.60 12.64 27.96
C ASP A 357 33.84 13.37 29.30
N ALA A 358 32.84 14.12 29.79
CA ALA A 358 32.92 14.83 31.07
C ALA A 358 32.73 13.92 32.28
N LEU A 359 31.87 12.91 32.20
CA LEU A 359 31.58 11.95 33.28
C LEU A 359 32.68 10.90 33.47
N ASN A 360 33.63 10.78 32.53
CA ASN A 360 34.69 9.78 32.56
C ASN A 360 36.01 10.42 33.02
N PRO A 361 36.30 10.45 34.34
CA PRO A 361 37.45 11.17 34.88
C PRO A 361 38.78 10.56 34.48
N ALA A 362 39.84 11.38 34.50
CA ALA A 362 41.20 10.87 34.56
C ALA A 362 41.44 10.18 35.93
N ALA A 363 42.39 9.24 36.00
CA ALA A 363 42.58 8.34 37.14
C ALA A 363 42.79 9.02 38.52
N ASP A 364 43.04 10.33 38.56
CA ASP A 364 43.40 11.12 39.76
C ASP A 364 42.48 12.34 40.03
N GLU A 365 41.36 12.49 39.30
CA GLU A 365 40.44 13.63 39.45
C GLU A 365 39.22 13.30 40.35
N PRO A 366 38.66 14.29 41.08
CA PRO A 366 37.41 14.09 41.82
C PRO A 366 36.27 13.69 40.87
N ALA A 367 35.27 12.99 41.40
CA ALA A 367 34.13 12.53 40.62
C ALA A 367 33.43 13.72 39.92
N PRO A 368 33.41 13.74 38.57
CA PRO A 368 32.92 14.88 37.82
C PRO A 368 31.40 15.01 37.96
N ARG A 369 30.91 16.24 38.08
CA ARG A 369 29.50 16.57 38.19
C ARG A 369 29.03 17.30 36.94
N VAL A 370 28.07 16.69 36.25
CA VAL A 370 27.45 17.29 35.07
C VAL A 370 26.01 17.66 35.41
N LEU A 371 25.62 18.91 35.19
CA LEU A 371 24.25 19.35 35.34
C LEU A 371 23.56 19.41 33.98
N TYR A 372 22.49 18.63 33.81
CA TYR A 372 21.62 18.68 32.64
C TYR A 372 20.31 19.42 32.97
N VAL A 373 20.05 20.49 32.23
CA VAL A 373 18.87 21.33 32.42
C VAL A 373 17.94 21.20 31.22
N ALA A 374 16.65 20.97 31.47
CA ALA A 374 15.64 20.85 30.42
C ALA A 374 14.32 21.56 30.79
N ALA A 375 13.49 21.85 29.79
CA ALA A 375 12.18 22.49 30.01
C ALA A 375 11.17 21.55 30.69
N THR A 376 11.31 20.24 30.48
CA THR A 376 10.40 19.20 30.97
C THR A 376 11.18 18.04 31.59
N VAL A 377 10.52 17.24 32.43
CA VAL A 377 11.13 16.04 33.03
C VAL A 377 11.25 14.90 32.01
N GLU A 378 10.36 14.86 31.02
CA GLU A 378 10.35 13.89 29.93
C GLU A 378 11.64 13.97 29.09
N LEU A 379 12.12 15.18 28.81
CA LEU A 379 13.41 15.40 28.14
C LEU A 379 14.58 14.86 28.96
N ILE A 380 14.53 14.99 30.29
CA ILE A 380 15.55 14.40 31.17
C ILE A 380 15.49 12.88 31.09
N TYR A 381 14.31 12.27 31.22
CA TYR A 381 14.18 10.82 31.12
C TYR A 381 14.71 10.32 29.76
N TYR A 382 14.36 10.99 28.68
CA TYR A 382 14.83 10.66 27.34
C TYR A 382 16.36 10.77 27.22
N PHE A 383 16.95 11.86 27.71
CA PHE A 383 18.39 12.06 27.74
C PHE A 383 19.10 10.95 28.55
N VAL A 384 18.58 10.63 29.75
CA VAL A 384 19.14 9.58 30.61
C VAL A 384 19.08 8.21 29.95
N GLN A 385 17.98 7.86 29.26
CA GLN A 385 17.90 6.61 28.50
C GLN A 385 18.98 6.52 27.42
N TRP A 386 19.15 7.59 26.62
CA TRP A 386 20.18 7.63 25.58
C TRP A 386 21.58 7.57 26.17
N LEU A 387 21.83 8.32 27.24
CA LEU A 387 23.11 8.32 27.94
C LEU A 387 23.44 6.92 28.47
N ALA A 388 22.49 6.24 29.10
CA ALA A 388 22.66 4.88 29.62
C ALA A 388 22.98 3.86 28.51
N VAL A 389 22.19 3.86 27.43
CA VAL A 389 22.43 3.01 26.24
C VAL A 389 23.82 3.27 25.68
N ARG A 390 24.22 4.54 25.65
CA ARG A 390 25.50 4.93 25.07
C ARG A 390 26.69 4.54 25.93
N ILE A 391 26.61 4.75 27.26
CA ILE A 391 27.62 4.30 28.23
C ILE A 391 27.82 2.79 28.11
N GLU A 392 26.73 2.01 28.10
CA GLU A 392 26.81 0.55 27.95
C GLU A 392 27.41 0.15 26.59
N SER A 393 27.02 0.81 25.49
CA SER A 393 27.58 0.53 24.17
C SER A 393 29.10 0.78 24.07
N GLN A 394 29.61 1.73 24.87
CA GLN A 394 31.05 2.02 24.99
C GLN A 394 31.75 1.08 25.99
N ARG A 395 31.05 0.07 26.53
CA ARG A 395 31.51 -0.85 27.59
C ARG A 395 32.01 -0.12 28.84
N LYS A 396 31.43 1.04 29.13
CA LYS A 396 31.68 1.80 30.35
C LYS A 396 30.64 1.39 31.40
N ASP A 397 30.97 1.64 32.66
CA ASP A 397 30.07 1.33 33.78
C ASP A 397 28.86 2.27 33.77
N VAL A 398 27.64 1.71 33.82
CA VAL A 398 26.39 2.47 33.97
C VAL A 398 26.38 3.26 35.29
N GLY A 399 27.21 2.86 36.27
CA GLY A 399 27.55 3.62 37.47
C GLY A 399 27.97 5.08 37.23
N LEU A 400 28.51 5.41 36.05
CA LEU A 400 28.88 6.78 35.67
C LEU A 400 27.70 7.76 35.68
N LEU A 401 26.46 7.27 35.56
CA LEU A 401 25.25 8.09 35.67
C LEU A 401 25.12 8.75 37.05
N SER A 402 25.81 8.25 38.08
CA SER A 402 25.83 8.86 39.42
C SER A 402 26.38 10.29 39.43
N GLY A 403 27.22 10.67 38.45
CA GLY A 403 27.73 12.02 38.27
C GLY A 403 26.76 13.00 37.62
N LEU A 404 25.60 12.52 37.14
CA LEU A 404 24.60 13.36 36.48
C LEU A 404 23.62 13.98 37.51
N LEU A 405 23.63 15.30 37.55
CA LEU A 405 22.63 16.13 38.21
C LEU A 405 21.65 16.65 37.16
N VAL A 406 20.39 16.86 37.56
CA VAL A 406 19.34 17.32 36.67
C VAL A 406 18.54 18.46 37.28
N LEU A 407 18.03 19.33 36.42
CA LEU A 407 17.17 20.46 36.80
C LEU A 407 16.14 20.71 35.69
N PHE A 408 14.87 20.88 36.06
CA PHE A 408 13.80 21.17 35.11
C PHE A 408 12.75 22.08 35.73
N LYS A 409 11.89 22.67 34.89
CA LYS A 409 10.86 23.63 35.31
C LYS A 409 10.02 23.05 36.46
N PRO A 410 9.83 23.76 37.59
CA PRO A 410 10.09 25.20 37.82
C PRO A 410 11.51 25.56 38.35
N TYR A 411 12.53 24.74 38.10
CA TYR A 411 13.95 25.00 38.42
C TYR A 411 14.24 25.23 39.91
N LYS A 412 13.45 24.61 40.80
CA LYS A 412 13.52 24.85 42.25
C LYS A 412 14.66 24.13 42.96
N GLN A 413 14.95 22.89 42.56
CA GLN A 413 15.80 21.95 43.31
C GLN A 413 16.66 21.13 42.37
N LEU A 414 17.95 20.97 42.73
CA LEU A 414 18.85 20.05 42.05
C LEU A 414 18.53 18.63 42.46
N LEU A 415 18.53 17.75 41.49
CA LEU A 415 18.14 16.36 41.64
C LEU A 415 19.28 15.47 41.14
N GLN A 416 19.54 14.38 41.84
CA GLN A 416 20.52 13.35 41.44
C GLN A 416 19.81 12.05 41.13
N LEU A 417 20.34 11.29 40.17
CA LEU A 417 19.82 9.95 39.86
C LEU A 417 19.97 8.99 41.05
N ARG A 418 18.87 8.31 41.40
CA ARG A 418 18.83 7.24 42.40
C ARG A 418 19.42 5.95 41.82
N MET A 419 20.72 5.79 41.96
CA MET A 419 21.46 4.67 41.36
C MET A 419 20.97 3.27 41.75
N PRO A 420 20.56 2.96 43.00
CA PRO A 420 20.02 1.65 43.32
C PRO A 420 18.80 1.28 42.46
N ALA A 421 17.86 2.20 42.27
CA ALA A 421 16.67 1.97 41.44
C ALA A 421 17.03 1.82 39.95
N VAL A 422 17.97 2.63 39.46
CA VAL A 422 18.44 2.58 38.06
C VAL A 422 19.17 1.27 37.76
N LEU A 423 20.06 0.82 38.65
CA LEU A 423 20.89 -0.37 38.43
C LEU A 423 20.15 -1.69 38.72
N GLN A 424 19.18 -1.70 39.65
CA GLN A 424 18.48 -2.93 40.06
C GLN A 424 17.14 -3.14 39.35
N GLU A 425 16.35 -2.07 39.19
CA GLU A 425 14.99 -2.14 38.64
C GLU A 425 14.90 -1.53 37.23
N GLY A 426 15.95 -0.84 36.78
CA GLY A 426 15.94 -0.08 35.54
C GLY A 426 15.05 1.16 35.60
N ARG A 427 14.67 1.63 36.79
CA ARG A 427 13.74 2.75 36.98
C ARG A 427 14.52 4.03 37.23
N ILE A 428 14.17 5.08 36.48
CA ILE A 428 14.79 6.41 36.59
C ILE A 428 14.03 7.19 37.65
N GLU A 429 14.65 7.30 38.83
CA GLU A 429 14.17 8.09 39.95
C GLU A 429 15.23 9.09 40.37
N PHE A 430 14.78 10.12 41.08
CA PHE A 430 15.65 11.19 41.53
C PHE A 430 15.55 11.37 43.04
N ASP A 431 16.69 11.70 43.66
CA ASP A 431 16.82 12.12 45.04
C ASP A 431 17.23 13.60 45.10
N ASP A 432 16.86 14.26 46.19
CA ASP A 432 17.22 15.65 46.44
C ASP A 432 18.74 15.81 46.60
N HIS A 433 19.30 16.84 45.97
CA HIS A 433 20.73 17.12 46.01
C HIS A 433 21.02 18.55 46.52
N ASP A 434 22.10 18.72 47.28
CA ASP A 434 22.54 20.02 47.80
C ASP A 434 23.05 20.93 46.65
N LYS A 435 22.81 22.24 46.76
CA LYS A 435 23.13 23.23 45.73
C LYS A 435 24.60 23.66 45.69
N ASN A 436 25.41 23.23 46.65
CA ASN A 436 26.78 23.70 46.85
C ASN A 436 27.87 22.87 46.14
N ASP A 437 27.51 21.81 45.42
CA ASP A 437 28.49 21.00 44.69
C ASP A 437 29.07 21.76 43.49
N LYS A 438 30.39 21.62 43.30
CA LYS A 438 31.09 22.19 42.15
C LYS A 438 30.67 21.44 40.87
N LEU A 439 30.21 22.19 39.86
CA LEU A 439 29.79 21.66 38.56
C LEU A 439 30.92 21.75 37.53
N ASP A 440 31.20 20.67 36.81
CA ASP A 440 32.23 20.59 35.78
C ASP A 440 31.71 20.93 34.38
N LEU A 441 30.45 20.61 34.10
CA LEU A 441 29.78 20.92 32.85
C LEU A 441 28.28 21.19 33.08
N LEU A 442 27.80 22.30 32.54
CA LEU A 442 26.38 22.65 32.47
C LEU A 442 25.87 22.47 31.03
N VAL A 443 24.88 21.60 30.84
CA VAL A 443 24.21 21.40 29.55
C VAL A 443 22.77 21.89 29.67
N ILE A 444 22.33 22.77 28.76
CA ILE A 444 20.97 23.31 28.74
C ILE A 444 20.33 22.94 27.41
N ASP A 445 19.34 22.05 27.46
CA ASP A 445 18.56 21.62 26.30
C ASP A 445 17.33 22.51 26.10
N GLU A 446 16.94 22.70 24.85
CA GLU A 446 15.86 23.63 24.45
C GLU A 446 16.04 25.04 25.07
N CYS A 447 17.27 25.55 25.10
CA CYS A 447 17.63 26.74 25.88
C CYS A 447 16.88 28.01 25.45
N HIS A 448 16.38 28.10 24.21
CA HIS A 448 15.53 29.22 23.76
C HIS A 448 14.29 29.38 24.65
N SER A 449 13.70 28.30 25.16
CA SER A 449 12.55 28.36 26.06
C SER A 449 12.88 28.98 27.42
N MET A 450 14.14 28.87 27.87
CA MET A 450 14.58 29.37 29.18
C MET A 450 15.10 30.80 29.14
N TYR A 451 15.72 31.19 28.02
CA TYR A 451 16.26 32.55 27.83
C TYR A 451 15.23 33.56 27.29
N GLN A 452 13.97 33.14 27.13
CA GLN A 452 12.82 34.00 26.83
C GLN A 452 12.22 34.66 28.09
N ASP A 453 12.19 33.94 29.22
CA ASP A 453 11.64 34.43 30.49
C ASP A 453 12.74 34.98 31.42
N GLY A 454 12.61 36.24 31.86
CA GLY A 454 13.64 36.91 32.68
C GLY A 454 13.89 36.28 34.06
N VAL A 455 12.90 35.57 34.61
CA VAL A 455 13.00 34.90 35.92
C VAL A 455 13.78 33.59 35.82
N ASP A 456 13.44 32.75 34.84
CA ASP A 456 14.11 31.46 34.62
C ASP A 456 15.58 31.69 34.21
N ARG A 457 15.84 32.71 33.39
CA ARG A 457 17.20 33.14 33.04
C ARG A 457 18.06 33.46 34.27
N GLY A 458 17.52 34.20 35.24
CA GLY A 458 18.27 34.58 36.46
C GLY A 458 18.73 33.34 37.25
N ILE A 459 17.85 32.36 37.42
CA ILE A 459 18.16 31.09 38.11
C ILE A 459 19.30 30.34 37.43
N ILE A 460 19.30 30.33 36.09
CA ILE A 460 20.31 29.62 35.29
C ILE A 460 21.64 30.38 35.25
N ASP A 461 21.61 31.70 35.18
CA ASP A 461 22.82 32.53 35.19
C ASP A 461 23.56 32.44 36.53
N ASP A 462 22.82 32.30 37.64
CA ASP A 462 23.34 32.08 39.00
C ASP A 462 24.06 30.72 39.19
N LEU A 463 23.88 29.75 38.29
CA LEU A 463 24.59 28.47 38.35
C LEU A 463 26.07 28.65 37.97
N HIS A 464 26.96 28.68 38.96
CA HIS A 464 28.40 28.84 38.75
C HIS A 464 29.03 27.57 38.15
N CYS A 465 29.27 27.58 36.83
CA CYS A 465 30.02 26.56 36.11
C CYS A 465 30.85 27.19 34.99
N SER A 466 32.13 26.84 34.91
CA SER A 466 33.07 27.40 33.93
C SER A 466 32.89 26.84 32.52
N ARG A 467 32.21 25.69 32.38
CA ARG A 467 31.95 25.04 31.07
C ARG A 467 30.45 24.93 30.85
N ARG A 468 29.93 25.54 29.79
CA ARG A 468 28.51 25.56 29.44
C ARG A 468 28.30 25.15 27.98
N LEU A 469 27.31 24.29 27.76
CA LEU A 469 26.83 23.88 26.44
C LEU A 469 25.33 24.19 26.33
N LEU A 470 24.99 25.17 25.50
CA LEU A 470 23.61 25.54 25.19
C LEU A 470 23.16 24.83 23.90
N LEU A 471 22.01 24.17 23.92
CA LEU A 471 21.40 23.53 22.75
C LEU A 471 20.13 24.29 22.37
N SER A 472 20.00 24.72 21.12
CA SER A 472 18.81 25.42 20.63
C SER A 472 18.41 25.02 19.22
N ASP A 473 17.11 25.08 18.92
CA ASP A 473 16.59 24.86 17.58
C ASP A 473 16.53 26.14 16.73
N ASN A 474 16.98 26.07 15.47
CA ASN A 474 16.99 27.20 14.54
C ASN A 474 15.56 27.71 14.22
N ALA A 475 14.57 26.81 14.18
CA ALA A 475 13.19 27.16 13.80
C ALA A 475 12.44 27.92 14.92
N GLN A 476 12.71 27.58 16.19
CA GLN A 476 12.00 28.11 17.36
C GLN A 476 12.71 29.31 18.01
N SER A 477 14.00 29.52 17.71
CA SER A 477 14.77 30.67 18.19
C SER A 477 14.50 31.97 17.42
N SER A 478 13.79 31.92 16.28
CA SER A 478 13.57 33.10 15.43
C SER A 478 12.31 33.92 15.77
N ALA A 479 11.35 33.37 16.51
CA ALA A 479 10.10 34.04 16.85
C ALA A 479 10.18 34.95 18.09
N VAL A 480 11.20 34.77 18.94
CA VAL A 480 11.43 35.61 20.13
C VAL A 480 12.94 35.78 20.28
N THR A 481 13.41 37.03 20.33
CA THR A 481 14.82 37.43 20.53
C THR A 481 15.34 37.01 21.90
N ALA A 482 15.55 35.71 22.12
CA ALA A 482 16.28 35.20 23.27
C ALA A 482 17.75 35.67 23.15
N THR A 483 18.19 36.52 24.07
CA THR A 483 19.59 36.95 24.14
C THR A 483 20.39 35.95 24.96
N PHE A 484 21.22 35.17 24.28
CA PHE A 484 22.16 34.25 24.92
C PHE A 484 23.42 34.98 25.42
N PRO A 485 24.14 34.43 26.41
CA PRO A 485 25.46 34.92 26.82
C PRO A 485 26.47 34.93 25.65
N GLU A 486 27.54 35.72 25.78
CA GLU A 486 28.64 35.70 24.79
C GLU A 486 29.35 34.35 24.84
N MET A 487 29.24 33.58 23.76
CA MET A 487 29.70 32.20 23.64
C MET A 487 30.13 31.88 22.22
N GLN A 488 30.94 30.84 22.04
CA GLN A 488 31.25 30.33 20.71
C GLN A 488 29.99 29.72 20.09
N LYS A 489 29.49 30.33 19.02
CA LYS A 489 28.35 29.82 18.26
C LYS A 489 28.82 28.74 17.28
N VAL A 490 28.24 27.55 17.39
CA VAL A 490 28.47 26.43 16.48
C VAL A 490 27.13 26.02 15.90
N GLN A 491 27.02 26.03 14.57
CA GLN A 491 25.79 25.65 13.88
C GLN A 491 25.93 24.27 13.25
N MET A 492 24.90 23.43 13.40
CA MET A 492 24.70 22.22 12.63
C MET A 492 23.75 22.52 11.47
N THR A 493 24.11 22.08 10.27
CA THR A 493 23.33 22.34 9.05
C THR A 493 22.67 21.09 8.48
N GLU A 494 23.09 19.89 8.89
CA GLU A 494 22.52 18.63 8.40
C GLU A 494 21.22 18.32 9.14
N VAL A 495 20.07 18.49 8.46
CA VAL A 495 18.78 17.94 8.92
C VAL A 495 18.81 16.45 8.64
N VAL A 496 18.84 15.66 9.71
CA VAL A 496 18.90 14.22 9.55
C VAL A 496 17.49 13.66 9.45
N ARG A 497 16.50 14.07 10.24
CA ARG A 497 15.32 13.20 10.49
C ARG A 497 13.96 13.67 9.97
N SER A 498 13.83 14.86 9.40
CA SER A 498 12.51 15.47 9.07
C SER A 498 12.22 15.52 7.56
N THR A 499 10.93 15.45 7.20
CA THR A 499 10.45 15.50 5.80
C THR A 499 10.84 16.80 5.13
N ARG A 500 11.50 16.74 3.97
CA ARG A 500 12.00 17.92 3.25
C ARG A 500 10.89 18.94 3.00
N GLN A 501 9.73 18.49 2.56
CA GLN A 501 8.59 19.34 2.27
C GLN A 501 7.97 19.96 3.53
N ILE A 502 7.96 19.25 4.67
CA ILE A 502 7.54 19.79 5.97
C ILE A 502 8.53 20.84 6.46
N VAL A 503 9.84 20.58 6.33
CA VAL A 503 10.91 21.51 6.72
C VAL A 503 10.90 22.76 5.85
N LEU A 504 10.73 22.62 4.54
CA LEU A 504 10.64 23.75 3.60
C LEU A 504 9.34 24.55 3.76
N GLY A 505 8.19 23.88 3.92
CA GLY A 505 6.92 24.52 4.25
C GLY A 505 7.03 25.33 5.55
N ALA A 506 7.62 24.73 6.59
CA ALA A 506 7.88 25.41 7.87
C ALA A 506 8.88 26.56 7.75
N ALA A 507 9.87 26.49 6.85
CA ALA A 507 10.85 27.56 6.63
C ALA A 507 10.19 28.87 6.17
N SER A 508 9.05 28.79 5.45
CA SER A 508 8.28 29.97 5.02
C SER A 508 7.61 30.73 6.18
N PHE A 509 7.60 30.13 7.38
CA PHE A 509 7.05 30.73 8.61
C PHE A 509 8.13 31.12 9.63
N GLN A 510 9.41 30.92 9.29
CA GLN A 510 10.53 31.31 10.16
C GLN A 510 10.86 32.79 9.94
N VAL A 511 10.93 33.56 11.02
CA VAL A 511 10.99 35.03 10.98
C VAL A 511 12.36 35.56 10.52
N ASN A 512 13.40 34.73 10.40
CA ASN A 512 14.72 35.12 9.86
C ASN A 512 15.53 33.88 9.41
N ALA A 513 14.99 33.03 8.55
CA ALA A 513 15.73 31.88 8.05
C ALA A 513 16.64 32.28 6.88
N GLU A 514 17.95 32.44 7.13
CA GLU A 514 18.90 31.94 6.14
C GLU A 514 18.53 30.47 5.92
N ALA A 515 18.01 30.18 4.72
CA ALA A 515 17.30 28.95 4.39
C ALA A 515 17.98 27.72 5.00
N ALA A 516 17.30 27.04 5.93
CA ALA A 516 17.71 25.71 6.34
C ALA A 516 17.68 24.82 5.09
N VAL A 517 18.84 24.58 4.50
CA VAL A 517 18.97 23.76 3.29
C VAL A 517 18.74 22.31 3.71
N PRO A 518 17.66 21.64 3.24
CA PRO A 518 17.45 20.24 3.52
C PRO A 518 18.62 19.45 2.92
N ALA A 519 19.32 18.68 3.74
CA ALA A 519 20.44 17.87 3.31
C ALA A 519 19.97 16.61 2.57
N GLY A 520 19.43 16.78 1.36
CA GLY A 520 19.32 15.73 0.35
C GLY A 520 18.57 14.44 0.72
N THR A 521 17.64 14.48 1.69
CA THR A 521 16.68 13.39 1.97
C THR A 521 15.27 13.94 2.04
N ASP A 522 14.28 13.18 1.59
CA ASP A 522 12.87 13.60 1.60
C ASP A 522 12.20 13.43 2.98
N GLY A 523 12.95 12.94 3.98
CA GLY A 523 12.50 12.54 5.32
C GLY A 523 11.48 11.40 5.32
N PRO A 524 10.84 11.09 6.48
CA PRO A 524 9.92 9.97 6.58
C PRO A 524 8.68 10.21 5.70
N PRO A 525 8.11 9.15 5.09
CA PRO A 525 6.85 9.24 4.37
C PRO A 525 5.74 9.73 5.30
N VAL A 526 4.83 10.52 4.74
CA VAL A 526 3.65 11.05 5.43
C VAL A 526 2.42 10.40 4.82
N LYS A 527 1.54 9.84 5.65
CA LYS A 527 0.23 9.34 5.25
C LYS A 527 -0.87 10.20 5.89
N SER A 528 -1.96 10.45 5.19
CA SER A 528 -3.05 11.30 5.69
C SER A 528 -4.40 10.61 5.61
N TYR A 529 -5.18 10.72 6.67
CA TYR A 529 -6.59 10.37 6.76
C TYR A 529 -7.36 11.65 7.03
N ILE A 530 -7.81 12.31 5.95
CA ILE A 530 -8.60 13.54 6.01
C ILE A 530 -10.08 13.17 5.85
N PHE A 531 -10.96 13.78 6.65
CA PHE A 531 -12.39 13.49 6.62
C PHE A 531 -13.23 14.74 6.93
N GLU A 532 -14.46 14.79 6.44
CA GLU A 532 -15.41 15.82 6.84
C GLU A 532 -16.01 15.48 8.20
N ALA A 533 -15.97 16.43 9.13
CA ALA A 533 -16.50 16.25 10.48
C ALA A 533 -17.74 17.11 10.75
N PRO A 534 -18.75 16.58 11.46
CA PRO A 534 -19.95 17.33 11.79
C PRO A 534 -19.62 18.51 12.72
N LYS A 535 -20.03 19.72 12.31
CA LYS A 535 -19.72 20.98 13.04
C LYS A 535 -20.44 21.08 14.39
N ASP A 536 -21.64 20.48 14.51
CA ASP A 536 -22.52 20.62 15.68
C ASP A 536 -22.62 19.37 16.56
N ASP A 537 -21.91 18.28 16.23
CA ASP A 537 -21.89 17.04 17.02
C ASP A 537 -20.47 16.65 17.44
N GLU A 538 -20.09 17.10 18.64
CA GLU A 538 -18.77 16.81 19.20
C GLU A 538 -18.56 15.31 19.49
N GLU A 539 -19.63 14.55 19.77
CA GLU A 539 -19.52 13.11 20.05
C GLU A 539 -19.27 12.32 18.78
N GLU A 540 -20.03 12.58 17.71
CA GLU A 540 -19.81 11.94 16.41
C GLU A 540 -18.48 12.37 15.79
N ARG A 541 -18.08 13.64 15.94
CA ARG A 541 -16.75 14.10 15.54
C ARG A 541 -15.63 13.28 16.21
N MET A 542 -15.72 13.03 17.53
CA MET A 542 -14.73 12.20 18.23
C MET A 542 -14.79 10.73 17.78
N LYS A 543 -15.97 10.20 17.43
CA LYS A 543 -16.11 8.84 16.87
C LYS A 543 -15.44 8.73 15.50
N GLN A 544 -15.58 9.74 14.65
CA GLN A 544 -14.90 9.75 13.36
C GLN A 544 -13.38 9.82 13.52
N TYR A 545 -12.86 10.70 14.38
CA TYR A 545 -11.43 10.70 14.72
C TYR A 545 -10.98 9.31 15.21
N ALA A 546 -11.71 8.67 16.11
CA ALA A 546 -11.35 7.36 16.62
C ALA A 546 -11.37 6.26 15.54
N ARG A 547 -12.35 6.27 14.62
CA ARG A 547 -12.41 5.35 13.47
C ARG A 547 -11.20 5.54 12.55
N ARG A 548 -10.87 6.78 12.19
CA ARG A 548 -9.72 7.08 11.31
C ARG A 548 -8.37 6.79 11.96
N VAL A 549 -8.24 7.03 13.28
CA VAL A 549 -7.07 6.59 14.05
C VAL A 549 -6.97 5.06 14.04
N MET A 550 -8.08 4.35 14.16
CA MET A 550 -8.08 2.89 14.05
C MET A 550 -7.65 2.42 12.66
N ASP A 551 -8.16 3.03 11.59
CA ASP A 551 -7.74 2.75 10.20
C ASP A 551 -6.22 2.92 10.03
N ALA A 552 -5.66 3.98 10.62
CA ALA A 552 -4.22 4.23 10.61
C ALA A 552 -3.43 3.15 11.39
N ILE A 553 -3.90 2.75 12.58
CA ILE A 553 -3.25 1.69 13.38
C ILE A 553 -3.31 0.34 12.65
N VAL A 554 -4.46 -0.01 12.08
CA VAL A 554 -4.64 -1.24 11.29
C VAL A 554 -3.76 -1.22 10.05
N HIS A 555 -3.62 -0.07 9.39
CA HIS A 555 -2.68 0.06 8.28
C HIS A 555 -1.24 -0.22 8.71
N VAL A 556 -0.81 0.34 9.84
CA VAL A 556 0.52 0.07 10.41
C VAL A 556 0.68 -1.42 10.76
N ASP A 557 -0.32 -2.05 11.37
CA ASP A 557 -0.28 -3.48 11.68
C ASP A 557 -0.23 -4.37 10.44
N ASN A 558 -0.99 -4.04 9.39
CA ASN A 558 -0.98 -4.77 8.14
C ASN A 558 0.36 -4.66 7.40
N VAL A 559 0.92 -3.44 7.32
CA VAL A 559 2.20 -3.17 6.66
C VAL A 559 3.36 -3.81 7.42
N TYR A 560 3.32 -3.79 8.75
CA TYR A 560 4.35 -4.32 9.64
C TYR A 560 3.86 -5.50 10.47
N SER A 561 3.21 -6.46 9.81
CA SER A 561 2.58 -7.61 10.46
C SER A 561 3.53 -8.38 11.38
N GLY A 562 3.01 -8.74 12.55
CA GLY A 562 3.75 -9.47 13.58
C GLY A 562 4.82 -8.65 14.31
N VAL A 563 4.86 -7.33 14.15
CA VAL A 563 5.74 -6.44 14.92
C VAL A 563 4.98 -5.85 16.11
N SER A 564 5.59 -5.92 17.29
CA SER A 564 5.04 -5.24 18.47
C SER A 564 5.07 -3.71 18.27
N LEU A 565 3.95 -3.05 18.57
CA LEU A 565 3.83 -1.58 18.56
C LEU A 565 4.22 -0.97 19.92
N HIS A 566 4.52 -1.78 20.93
CA HIS A 566 4.90 -1.37 22.28
C HIS A 566 6.01 -0.30 22.25
N LYS A 567 5.67 0.92 22.68
CA LYS A 567 6.53 2.13 22.72
C LYS A 567 7.11 2.57 21.38
N ARG A 568 6.64 2.01 20.25
CA ARG A 568 7.06 2.38 18.89
C ARG A 568 6.09 3.35 18.22
N LEU A 569 4.82 3.30 18.63
CA LEU A 569 3.75 4.14 18.12
C LEU A 569 3.37 5.22 19.14
N ALA A 570 3.31 6.46 18.69
CA ALA A 570 2.82 7.59 19.46
C ALA A 570 1.66 8.31 18.75
N LEU A 571 0.64 8.66 19.52
CA LEU A 571 -0.51 9.46 19.13
C LEU A 571 -0.38 10.84 19.78
N PHE A 572 -0.30 11.90 18.99
CA PHE A 572 -0.21 13.27 19.49
C PHE A 572 -1.49 14.05 19.20
N VAL A 573 -2.03 14.68 20.24
CA VAL A 573 -3.30 15.41 20.22
C VAL A 573 -3.13 16.85 20.72
N PRO A 574 -4.08 17.78 20.45
CA PRO A 574 -3.89 19.19 20.77
C PRO A 574 -3.87 19.51 22.27
N ASN A 575 -4.71 18.86 23.07
CA ASN A 575 -4.89 19.18 24.49
C ASN A 575 -5.50 18.03 25.29
N GLU A 576 -5.45 18.12 26.62
CA GLU A 576 -5.91 17.09 27.57
C GLU A 576 -7.41 16.78 27.45
N LYS A 577 -8.24 17.78 27.08
CA LYS A 577 -9.67 17.58 26.87
C LYS A 577 -9.90 16.69 25.65
N PHE A 578 -9.22 16.96 24.54
CA PHE A 578 -9.26 16.14 23.34
C PHE A 578 -8.73 14.72 23.62
N LEU A 579 -7.61 14.62 24.32
CA LEU A 579 -7.00 13.35 24.73
C LEU A 579 -7.99 12.46 25.48
N THR A 580 -8.64 13.02 26.50
CA THR A 580 -9.59 12.28 27.35
C THR A 580 -10.79 11.76 26.55
N LYS A 581 -11.32 12.58 25.63
CA LYS A 581 -12.45 12.22 24.77
C LYS A 581 -12.07 11.15 23.74
N LEU A 582 -10.96 11.35 23.02
CA LEU A 582 -10.47 10.38 22.05
C LEU A 582 -10.17 9.04 22.72
N LYS A 583 -9.46 9.04 23.85
CA LYS A 583 -9.12 7.82 24.60
C LYS A 583 -10.36 7.01 24.98
N LYS A 584 -11.45 7.67 25.39
CA LYS A 584 -12.71 7.03 25.79
C LYS A 584 -13.34 6.25 24.62
N VAL A 585 -13.30 6.80 23.40
CA VAL A 585 -13.92 6.19 22.22
C VAL A 585 -12.97 5.22 21.50
N LEU A 586 -11.67 5.51 21.48
CA LEU A 586 -10.66 4.71 20.79
C LEU A 586 -10.32 3.41 21.53
N SER A 587 -10.34 3.40 22.87
CA SER A 587 -10.01 2.21 23.66
C SER A 587 -10.85 0.96 23.31
N PRO A 588 -12.20 1.03 23.24
CA PRO A 588 -13.01 -0.12 22.82
C PRO A 588 -12.76 -0.51 21.36
N LEU A 589 -12.65 0.46 20.45
CA LEU A 589 -12.38 0.19 19.02
C LEU A 589 -11.05 -0.53 18.80
N LEU A 590 -10.04 -0.20 19.61
CA LEU A 590 -8.73 -0.85 19.53
C LEU A 590 -8.79 -2.32 19.96
N CYS A 591 -9.60 -2.64 20.97
CA CYS A 591 -9.85 -4.02 21.39
C CYS A 591 -10.62 -4.81 20.32
N ASP A 592 -11.62 -4.20 19.69
CA ASP A 592 -12.46 -4.86 18.68
C ASP A 592 -11.72 -5.07 17.36
N GLY A 593 -10.91 -4.10 16.93
CA GLY A 593 -10.21 -4.16 15.65
C GLY A 593 -8.94 -5.01 15.64
N LEU A 594 -8.33 -5.27 16.80
CA LEU A 594 -7.14 -6.12 16.95
C LEU A 594 -7.29 -7.10 18.14
N PRO A 595 -8.23 -8.07 18.07
CA PRO A 595 -8.64 -8.88 19.22
C PRO A 595 -7.55 -9.81 19.77
N ASP A 596 -6.57 -10.18 18.95
CA ASP A 596 -5.45 -11.05 19.33
C ASP A 596 -4.34 -10.32 20.09
N ARG A 597 -4.45 -8.99 20.25
CA ARG A 597 -3.43 -8.14 20.88
C ARG A 597 -4.06 -7.29 21.98
N LYS A 598 -3.38 -7.21 23.14
CA LYS A 598 -3.82 -6.34 24.23
C LYS A 598 -3.02 -5.05 24.19
N PHE A 599 -3.71 -3.91 24.20
CA PHE A 599 -3.08 -2.60 24.20
C PHE A 599 -3.42 -1.80 25.47
N ARG A 600 -2.55 -0.85 25.81
CA ARG A 600 -2.80 0.18 26.82
C ARG A 600 -2.23 1.52 26.35
N PHE A 601 -3.00 2.58 26.55
CA PHE A 601 -2.49 3.94 26.38
C PHE A 601 -1.73 4.42 27.61
N VAL A 602 -0.50 4.86 27.41
CA VAL A 602 0.38 5.44 28.44
C VAL A 602 0.79 6.85 28.05
N LYS A 603 1.01 7.71 29.05
CA LYS A 603 1.62 9.03 28.82
C LYS A 603 3.12 8.90 28.58
N GLN A 604 3.70 9.89 27.92
CA GLN A 604 5.11 9.93 27.56
C GLN A 604 6.02 9.82 28.80
N GLY A 605 5.73 10.62 29.83
CA GLY A 605 6.50 10.59 31.09
C GLY A 605 6.42 9.25 31.83
N GLU A 606 5.29 8.56 31.79
CA GLU A 606 5.14 7.21 32.37
C GLU A 606 6.00 6.18 31.61
N SER A 607 5.99 6.27 30.27
CA SER A 607 6.74 5.38 29.40
C SER A 607 8.26 5.54 29.54
N LEU A 608 8.74 6.79 29.64
CA LEU A 608 10.15 7.14 29.68
C LEU A 608 10.85 6.94 31.03
N ARG A 609 10.10 6.78 32.12
CA ARG A 609 10.62 6.53 33.49
C ARG A 609 11.46 5.26 33.62
N TRP A 610 11.48 4.41 32.62
CA TRP A 610 12.16 3.13 32.66
C TRP A 610 13.24 3.06 31.59
N LEU A 611 14.43 2.60 31.94
CA LEU A 611 15.48 2.29 30.99
C LEU A 611 14.98 1.31 29.92
N PRO A 612 15.55 1.34 28.71
CA PRO A 612 15.28 0.32 27.69
C PRO A 612 15.41 -1.09 28.24
N GLU A 613 14.55 -2.00 27.78
CA GLU A 613 14.49 -3.38 28.26
C GLU A 613 15.83 -4.11 28.17
N SER A 614 16.65 -3.77 27.16
CA SER A 614 18.00 -4.32 26.98
C SER A 614 18.96 -4.05 28.15
N LEU A 615 18.76 -2.96 28.90
CA LEU A 615 19.63 -2.56 30.01
C LEU A 615 19.05 -2.98 31.38
N ARG A 616 17.87 -3.60 31.42
CA ARG A 616 17.26 -4.06 32.68
C ARG A 616 17.90 -5.40 33.06
N SER A 617 18.41 -5.48 34.28
CA SER A 617 19.15 -6.61 34.86
C SER A 617 18.45 -7.96 34.65
N ALA A 618 19.27 -9.00 34.51
CA ALA A 618 18.96 -10.40 34.21
C ALA A 618 18.09 -11.17 35.25
N GLY A 619 17.19 -10.49 35.97
CA GLY A 619 16.08 -11.11 36.69
C GLY A 619 14.90 -11.26 35.75
N ARG A 620 14.94 -12.25 34.84
CA ARG A 620 13.75 -12.58 34.04
C ARG A 620 12.60 -12.93 35.01
N PRO A 621 11.44 -12.27 34.92
CA PRO A 621 10.26 -12.71 35.65
C PRO A 621 9.94 -14.17 35.31
N ARG A 622 9.38 -14.93 36.26
CA ARG A 622 9.00 -16.34 36.05
C ARG A 622 8.01 -16.43 34.87
N ALA A 623 7.98 -17.57 34.19
CA ALA A 623 7.11 -17.79 33.01
C ALA A 623 5.63 -17.42 33.24
N GLU A 624 5.14 -17.50 34.49
CA GLU A 624 3.79 -17.11 34.90
C GLU A 624 3.57 -15.58 34.93
N GLU A 625 4.60 -14.78 35.24
CA GLU A 625 4.57 -13.31 35.19
C GLU A 625 4.75 -12.76 33.75
N GLN A 626 5.29 -13.57 32.84
CA GLN A 626 5.34 -13.23 31.41
C GLN A 626 3.97 -13.31 30.72
N GLU A 627 3.02 -14.04 31.31
CA GLU A 627 1.68 -14.20 30.76
C GLU A 627 0.77 -12.99 31.05
N GLU A 628 1.00 -12.28 32.16
CA GLU A 628 0.37 -10.98 32.47
C GLU A 628 1.00 -9.81 31.68
N ARG A 629 2.28 -9.92 31.24
CA ARG A 629 2.99 -8.87 30.48
C ARG A 629 2.70 -8.81 28.98
N ARG A 630 1.66 -9.49 28.47
CA ARG A 630 1.24 -9.43 27.06
C ARG A 630 0.45 -8.17 26.69
N GLN A 631 0.66 -7.02 27.35
CA GLN A 631 -0.01 -5.77 27.02
C GLN A 631 0.97 -4.76 26.42
N GLU A 632 0.71 -4.36 25.17
CA GLU A 632 1.53 -3.42 24.41
C GLU A 632 1.14 -1.98 24.75
N GLU A 633 2.14 -1.11 24.92
CA GLU A 633 1.93 0.28 25.32
C GLU A 633 1.98 1.19 24.10
N ILE A 634 0.90 1.90 23.83
CA ILE A 634 0.84 2.97 22.81
C ILE A 634 0.92 4.30 23.55
N ILE A 635 1.79 5.18 23.08
CA ILE A 635 1.94 6.50 23.68
C ILE A 635 0.78 7.36 23.18
N LEU A 636 0.05 7.97 24.10
CA LEU A 636 -1.01 8.94 23.78
C LEU A 636 -0.82 10.14 24.70
N ASP A 637 -0.39 11.24 24.12
CA ASP A 637 -0.09 12.47 24.87
C ASP A 637 -0.39 13.73 24.06
N THR A 638 -0.34 14.87 24.73
CA THR A 638 -0.52 16.17 24.09
C THR A 638 0.76 16.64 23.41
N VAL A 639 0.63 17.43 22.34
CA VAL A 639 1.77 17.86 21.50
C VAL A 639 2.70 18.88 22.18
N ASP A 640 2.27 19.50 23.27
CA ASP A 640 3.04 20.48 24.06
C ASP A 640 4.14 19.84 24.91
N VAL A 641 4.06 18.55 25.23
CA VAL A 641 5.05 17.86 26.07
C VAL A 641 6.10 17.06 25.29
N VAL A 642 6.07 17.12 23.95
CA VAL A 642 6.89 16.25 23.07
C VAL A 642 8.03 16.96 22.36
N ASP A 643 8.31 18.21 22.76
CA ASP A 643 9.47 18.95 22.26
C ASP A 643 10.76 18.16 22.54
N GLY A 644 11.56 17.92 21.49
CA GLY A 644 12.80 17.13 21.51
C GLY A 644 12.65 15.60 21.63
N LEU A 645 11.42 15.04 21.67
CA LEU A 645 11.18 13.60 21.89
C LEU A 645 10.80 12.84 20.61
N GLU A 646 11.63 11.89 20.18
CA GLU A 646 11.45 11.18 18.90
C GLU A 646 10.81 9.79 19.05
N HIS A 647 9.98 9.40 18.07
CA HIS A 647 9.31 8.10 17.98
C HIS A 647 9.47 7.46 16.59
N LEU A 648 9.32 6.13 16.54
CA LEU A 648 9.45 5.40 15.28
C LEU A 648 8.28 5.73 14.34
N ILE A 649 7.06 5.66 14.86
CA ILE A 649 5.83 5.98 14.14
C ILE A 649 5.05 7.00 14.96
N VAL A 650 4.62 8.08 14.30
CA VAL A 650 3.81 9.14 14.92
C VAL A 650 2.51 9.30 14.15
N ILE A 651 1.39 9.37 14.87
CA ILE A 651 0.09 9.75 14.34
C ILE A 651 -0.31 11.07 15.00
N CYS A 652 -0.36 12.15 14.22
CA CYS A 652 -0.87 13.44 14.62
C CYS A 652 -2.39 13.46 14.44
N VAL A 653 -3.15 13.67 15.50
CA VAL A 653 -4.61 13.57 15.49
C VAL A 653 -5.23 14.92 15.82
N GLY A 654 -5.93 15.52 14.87
CA GLY A 654 -6.68 16.77 15.05
C GLY A 654 -5.81 17.99 15.37
N LEU A 655 -4.55 18.00 14.91
CA LEU A 655 -3.61 19.11 15.14
C LEU A 655 -3.76 20.27 14.13
N ASP A 656 -4.55 20.12 13.07
CA ASP A 656 -4.77 21.21 12.10
C ASP A 656 -5.86 22.18 12.58
N ALA A 657 -5.73 23.47 12.25
CA ALA A 657 -6.76 24.48 12.48
C ALA A 657 -6.64 25.66 11.48
N PRO A 658 -7.73 26.44 11.28
CA PRO A 658 -7.77 27.50 10.27
C PRO A 658 -6.70 28.58 10.49
N ILE A 659 -6.16 29.12 9.39
CA ILE A 659 -5.12 30.15 9.41
C ILE A 659 -5.74 31.54 9.15
N GLN A 660 -5.98 32.33 10.21
CA GLN A 660 -6.69 33.62 10.16
C GLN A 660 -5.80 34.89 10.14
N GLY A 661 -4.47 34.75 10.20
CA GLY A 661 -3.50 35.84 10.36
C GLY A 661 -3.24 36.34 11.80
N GLU A 662 -3.79 35.73 12.85
CA GLU A 662 -3.64 36.17 14.25
C GLU A 662 -2.45 35.50 14.98
N ALA A 663 -2.07 36.00 16.15
CA ALA A 663 -0.99 35.43 16.97
C ALA A 663 -1.27 33.96 17.40
N ARG A 664 -2.56 33.59 17.53
CA ARG A 664 -2.97 32.20 17.75
C ARG A 664 -2.60 31.29 16.58
N ASP A 665 -2.56 31.80 15.36
CA ASP A 665 -2.22 30.99 14.19
C ASP A 665 -0.74 30.63 14.17
N LEU A 666 0.14 31.43 14.79
CA LEU A 666 1.55 31.04 14.95
C LEU A 666 1.71 29.80 15.85
N VAL A 667 0.84 29.63 16.85
CA VAL A 667 0.85 28.48 17.77
C VAL A 667 0.30 27.23 17.09
N THR A 668 -0.86 27.33 16.44
CA THR A 668 -1.45 26.21 15.69
C THR A 668 -0.52 25.73 14.54
N ARG A 669 0.15 26.65 13.85
CA ARG A 669 1.16 26.34 12.81
C ARG A 669 2.38 25.57 13.35
N ALA A 670 2.66 25.66 14.65
CA ALA A 670 3.80 24.98 15.26
C ALA A 670 3.46 23.54 15.66
N ASP A 671 2.24 23.22 16.05
CA ASP A 671 1.92 21.93 16.68
C ASP A 671 1.92 20.76 15.70
N LEU A 672 1.33 20.89 14.52
CA LEU A 672 1.39 19.85 13.50
C LEU A 672 2.84 19.61 13.02
N TYR A 673 3.62 20.68 12.86
CA TYR A 673 5.05 20.59 12.56
C TYR A 673 5.83 19.90 13.68
N LYS A 674 5.60 20.31 14.94
CA LYS A 674 6.21 19.70 16.13
C LYS A 674 5.92 18.22 16.18
N GLY A 675 4.67 17.81 16.03
CA GLY A 675 4.26 16.40 16.04
C GLY A 675 4.90 15.59 14.90
N LEU A 676 4.77 16.04 13.65
CA LEU A 676 5.27 15.28 12.48
C LEU A 676 6.79 15.14 12.48
N THR A 677 7.52 16.16 12.96
CA THR A 677 8.99 16.11 13.01
C THR A 677 9.54 15.14 14.04
N ARG A 678 8.69 14.54 14.90
CA ARG A 678 9.09 13.47 15.83
C ARG A 678 9.12 12.08 15.21
N ALA A 679 8.59 11.91 14.00
CA ALA A 679 8.54 10.61 13.32
C ALA A 679 9.89 10.25 12.71
N GLN A 680 10.33 8.99 12.88
CA GLN A 680 11.59 8.51 12.28
C GLN A 680 11.39 7.55 11.10
N LEU A 681 10.32 6.77 11.11
CA LEU A 681 10.01 5.78 10.08
C LEU A 681 8.78 6.16 9.26
N LEU A 682 7.68 6.53 9.92
CA LEU A 682 6.40 6.85 9.28
C LEU A 682 5.69 7.92 10.08
N ALA A 683 5.25 8.97 9.40
CA ALA A 683 4.37 9.99 9.96
C ALA A 683 2.96 9.78 9.41
N VAL A 684 1.95 9.86 10.27
CA VAL A 684 0.55 9.78 9.88
C VAL A 684 -0.18 11.01 10.41
N VAL A 685 -1.10 11.55 9.62
CA VAL A 685 -2.02 12.60 10.01
C VAL A 685 -3.42 12.02 9.98
N VAL A 686 -4.17 12.27 11.04
CA VAL A 686 -5.62 12.06 11.08
C VAL A 686 -6.24 13.42 11.42
N SER A 687 -6.89 14.05 10.45
CA SER A 687 -7.47 15.38 10.64
C SER A 687 -8.84 15.48 10.00
N GLU A 688 -9.69 16.34 10.56
CA GLU A 688 -10.84 16.83 9.81
C GLU A 688 -10.36 17.76 8.70
N GLU A 689 -11.16 17.95 7.66
CA GLU A 689 -10.91 18.98 6.66
C GLU A 689 -11.09 20.36 7.28
N VAL A 690 -10.02 21.15 7.21
CA VAL A 690 -9.98 22.49 7.80
C VAL A 690 -9.76 23.50 6.68
N GLU A 691 -10.79 24.30 6.41
CA GLU A 691 -10.71 25.42 5.48
C GLU A 691 -9.65 26.43 5.96
N ASP A 692 -8.80 26.87 5.03
CA ASP A 692 -7.62 27.69 5.32
C ASP A 692 -6.65 27.08 6.35
N GLY A 693 -6.67 25.76 6.58
CA GLY A 693 -5.74 25.06 7.46
C GLY A 693 -4.33 24.86 6.89
N TRP A 694 -3.46 24.18 7.65
CA TRP A 694 -2.08 23.90 7.25
C TRP A 694 -1.98 23.04 5.99
N PHE A 695 -2.88 22.07 5.79
CA PHE A 695 -2.90 21.26 4.58
C PHE A 695 -3.30 22.06 3.33
N SER A 696 -4.27 22.97 3.48
CA SER A 696 -4.64 23.95 2.44
C SER A 696 -3.47 24.89 2.09
N PHE A 697 -2.70 25.31 3.10
CA PHE A 697 -1.48 26.09 2.87
C PHE A 697 -0.41 25.28 2.11
N LEU A 698 -0.11 24.06 2.55
CA LEU A 698 0.94 23.23 1.95
C LEU A 698 0.68 22.89 0.48
N SER A 699 -0.58 22.68 0.10
CA SER A 699 -0.97 22.43 -1.29
C SER A 699 -0.80 23.66 -2.20
N SER A 700 -0.72 24.87 -1.61
CA SER A 700 -0.45 26.12 -2.33
C SER A 700 1.05 26.36 -2.63
N VAL A 701 1.96 25.61 -1.99
CA VAL A 701 3.41 25.75 -2.17
C VAL A 701 3.87 24.92 -3.37
N ARG A 702 4.44 25.56 -4.39
CA ARG A 702 5.02 24.90 -5.58
C ARG A 702 6.55 24.81 -5.49
N TYR A 703 7.10 23.70 -5.97
CA TYR A 703 8.54 23.47 -6.05
C TYR A 703 8.96 23.26 -7.50
N GLU A 704 10.04 23.89 -7.93
CA GLU A 704 10.72 23.58 -9.19
C GLU A 704 11.89 22.62 -8.91
N ASP A 705 11.94 21.51 -9.65
CA ASP A 705 13.04 20.55 -9.56
C ASP A 705 14.30 21.12 -10.21
N GLY A 706 15.24 21.58 -9.39
CA GLY A 706 16.55 21.98 -9.88
C GLY A 706 17.42 22.59 -8.80
N ASN A 707 18.67 22.13 -8.72
CA ASN A 707 19.71 22.63 -7.82
C ASN A 707 20.22 24.03 -8.21
N LYS A 708 19.31 24.96 -8.50
CA LYS A 708 19.57 26.40 -8.66
C LYS A 708 18.67 27.15 -7.70
N GLN A 709 19.23 27.61 -6.60
CA GLN A 709 18.64 28.73 -5.87
C GLN A 709 18.65 29.95 -6.79
N SER A 710 17.57 30.18 -7.52
CA SER A 710 17.19 31.55 -7.86
C SER A 710 16.50 32.12 -6.63
N LYS A 711 17.13 33.14 -6.03
CA LYS A 711 16.39 34.12 -5.23
C LYS A 711 15.29 34.70 -6.14
N GLU A 712 14.12 34.97 -5.57
CA GLU A 712 12.89 35.50 -6.23
C GLU A 712 12.01 34.40 -6.84
N GLU A 713 10.74 34.20 -6.53
CA GLU A 713 9.73 34.93 -5.75
C GLU A 713 8.88 33.92 -4.96
N ALA A 714 8.96 33.88 -3.63
CA ALA A 714 7.90 33.26 -2.83
C ALA A 714 6.62 34.11 -3.03
N PRO A 715 5.42 33.53 -3.19
CA PRO A 715 4.23 34.30 -3.51
C PRO A 715 3.98 35.34 -2.41
N SER A 716 4.17 36.61 -2.75
CA SER A 716 4.02 37.79 -1.90
C SER A 716 2.60 37.99 -1.33
N LYS A 717 1.68 37.05 -1.61
CA LYS A 717 0.33 37.00 -1.03
C LYS A 717 0.28 36.47 0.41
N TYR A 718 1.23 35.62 0.83
CA TYR A 718 1.22 35.01 2.18
C TYR A 718 2.29 35.56 3.14
N GLN A 719 3.13 36.49 2.70
CA GLN A 719 3.75 37.49 3.60
C GLN A 719 2.64 38.45 4.05
N SER A 720 1.72 37.94 4.88
CA SER A 720 0.53 38.68 5.24
C SER A 720 0.93 39.94 6.02
N HIS A 721 0.25 41.03 5.68
CA HIS A 721 0.12 42.24 6.48
C HIS A 721 -0.13 41.97 7.98
N ALA A 722 -0.52 40.75 8.36
CA ALA A 722 -0.75 40.33 9.73
C ALA A 722 0.55 40.07 10.50
N ALA A 723 1.60 39.50 9.89
CA ALA A 723 2.92 39.41 10.52
C ALA A 723 3.53 40.80 10.78
N ALA A 724 3.28 41.75 9.87
CA ALA A 724 3.67 43.16 10.03
C ALA A 724 2.81 43.92 11.05
N LYS A 725 1.50 43.64 11.14
CA LYS A 725 0.58 44.26 12.13
C LYS A 725 0.78 43.72 13.55
N VAL A 726 1.04 42.43 13.72
CA VAL A 726 1.43 41.83 15.01
C VAL A 726 2.75 42.44 15.47
N TRP A 727 3.68 42.72 14.54
CA TRP A 727 4.90 43.48 14.83
C TRP A 727 4.65 44.94 15.20
N GLN A 728 3.75 45.64 14.51
CA GLN A 728 3.38 47.02 14.86
C GLN A 728 2.65 47.10 16.19
N ALA A 729 1.85 46.10 16.55
CA ALA A 729 1.18 45.99 17.84
C ALA A 729 2.15 45.65 18.97
N ALA A 730 3.08 44.71 18.76
CA ALA A 730 4.12 44.35 19.72
C ALA A 730 5.16 45.48 19.90
N ALA A 731 5.49 46.22 18.84
CA ALA A 731 6.33 47.42 18.90
C ALA A 731 5.60 48.61 19.54
N ALA A 732 4.27 48.73 19.39
CA ALA A 732 3.46 49.74 20.04
C ALA A 732 3.28 49.48 21.54
N ASP A 733 3.19 48.21 21.96
CA ASP A 733 3.15 47.82 23.38
C ASP A 733 4.51 47.96 24.07
N ALA A 734 5.63 47.81 23.33
CA ALA A 734 6.97 48.13 23.82
C ALA A 734 7.22 49.64 24.01
N LEU A 735 6.31 50.49 23.51
CA LEU A 735 6.40 51.95 23.53
C LEU A 735 5.29 52.60 24.37
N GLN A 736 5.02 52.09 25.58
CA GLN A 736 4.29 52.82 26.63
C GLN A 736 4.95 52.46 27.98
N LYS A 737 5.62 53.34 28.74
CA LYS A 737 5.38 54.76 29.11
C LYS A 737 6.61 55.29 29.91
N PRO A 738 6.71 56.58 30.31
CA PRO A 738 5.76 57.70 30.14
C PRO A 738 6.38 59.03 29.64
N ALA A 739 5.56 59.92 29.07
CA ALA A 739 5.30 61.28 29.60
C ALA A 739 4.68 62.24 28.55
N LYS A 740 3.47 62.72 28.88
CA LYS A 740 2.90 64.09 28.78
C LYS A 740 2.85 64.88 27.45
N GLN A 741 1.71 65.60 27.35
CA GLN A 741 1.35 66.79 26.56
C GLN A 741 1.07 66.57 25.06
N GLU A 742 0.18 67.28 24.39
CA GLU A 742 -1.08 68.01 24.63
C GLU A 742 -1.50 68.50 23.22
N ALA A 743 -2.81 68.66 22.98
CA ALA A 743 -3.41 69.41 21.87
C ALA A 743 -3.20 68.88 20.43
N ALA A 744 -4.07 69.06 19.44
CA ALA A 744 -5.47 69.44 19.26
C ALA A 744 -5.74 69.34 17.73
N SER A 745 -7.02 69.37 17.32
CA SER A 745 -7.53 69.61 15.94
C SER A 745 -7.40 68.47 14.92
N GLU A 746 -8.30 68.23 13.98
CA GLU A 746 -9.74 68.43 13.80
C GLU A 746 -10.08 67.60 12.54
N LYS A 747 -11.23 66.92 12.53
CA LYS A 747 -11.90 66.40 11.31
C LYS A 747 -12.37 67.62 10.46
N PRO A 748 -12.72 67.52 9.14
CA PRO A 748 -13.66 66.51 8.60
C PRO A 748 -13.63 66.16 7.07
N MET A 749 -14.17 64.97 6.78
CA MET A 749 -15.25 64.62 5.83
C MET A 749 -15.28 65.15 4.37
N ARG A 750 -15.18 64.19 3.42
CA ARG A 750 -15.93 63.93 2.14
C ARG A 750 -16.67 65.12 1.44
N PRO A 751 -16.69 65.17 0.07
CA PRO A 751 -17.69 64.39 -0.69
C PRO A 751 -17.31 63.96 -2.14
N GLN A 752 -18.08 62.99 -2.67
CA GLN A 752 -18.32 62.66 -4.10
C GLN A 752 -18.98 63.87 -4.84
N PRO A 753 -19.09 64.00 -6.20
CA PRO A 753 -19.63 62.97 -7.12
C PRO A 753 -19.30 63.01 -8.66
N GLU A 754 -19.75 61.95 -9.35
CA GLU A 754 -20.43 61.85 -10.67
C GLU A 754 -19.81 62.17 -12.07
N VAL A 755 -19.97 61.16 -12.97
CA VAL A 755 -20.52 61.19 -14.36
C VAL A 755 -19.60 61.54 -15.56
N ALA A 756 -19.29 60.55 -16.44
CA ALA A 756 -19.93 60.33 -17.77
C ALA A 756 -19.06 59.60 -18.85
N ARG A 757 -19.72 58.67 -19.56
CA ARG A 757 -19.67 58.36 -21.03
C ARG A 757 -18.48 57.62 -21.70
N LYS A 758 -18.80 56.35 -22.02
CA LYS A 758 -18.56 55.48 -23.21
C LYS A 758 -17.77 56.04 -24.42
N THR A 759 -16.83 55.23 -24.94
CA THR A 759 -16.80 54.75 -26.36
C THR A 759 -15.81 53.59 -26.62
N LYS A 760 -16.33 52.49 -27.19
CA LYS A 760 -15.83 51.54 -28.23
C LYS A 760 -14.50 50.75 -28.08
N THR A 761 -14.67 49.43 -28.23
CA THR A 761 -13.79 48.24 -28.36
C THR A 761 -12.78 48.29 -29.54
N PRO A 762 -11.74 47.40 -29.65
CA PRO A 762 -11.75 45.96 -29.33
C PRO A 762 -10.66 45.47 -28.35
N ALA A 763 -11.06 44.57 -27.46
CA ALA A 763 -10.19 43.88 -26.52
C ALA A 763 -9.46 42.74 -27.22
N ALA A 764 -8.13 42.76 -27.12
CA ALA A 764 -7.28 41.59 -27.30
C ALA A 764 -7.68 40.51 -26.29
N SER A 765 -7.67 39.27 -26.76
CA SER A 765 -7.94 38.03 -26.04
C SER A 765 -7.23 37.96 -24.68
N ARG A 766 -7.97 38.21 -23.60
CA ARG A 766 -7.60 37.73 -22.26
C ARG A 766 -7.90 36.24 -22.20
N GLN A 767 -6.85 35.42 -22.27
CA GLN A 767 -6.88 34.05 -21.76
C GLN A 767 -7.42 34.08 -20.34
N LYS A 768 -8.64 33.58 -20.14
CA LYS A 768 -9.13 33.22 -18.81
C LYS A 768 -8.29 32.02 -18.37
N LYS A 769 -7.41 32.25 -17.39
CA LYS A 769 -6.76 31.16 -16.63
C LYS A 769 -7.88 30.30 -16.02
N VAL A 770 -7.87 29.03 -16.40
CA VAL A 770 -8.68 27.95 -15.86
C VAL A 770 -8.35 27.79 -14.36
N PRO A 771 -9.34 27.50 -13.47
CA PRO A 771 -9.03 27.18 -12.08
C PRO A 771 -8.22 25.88 -12.03
N GLN A 772 -7.03 25.93 -11.44
CA GLN A 772 -6.22 24.74 -11.18
C GLN A 772 -6.86 23.98 -10.02
N GLN A 773 -7.46 22.83 -10.32
CA GLN A 773 -7.72 21.78 -9.33
C GLN A 773 -6.41 21.49 -8.60
N VAL A 774 -6.47 21.58 -7.28
CA VAL A 774 -5.37 21.34 -6.36
C VAL A 774 -4.99 19.87 -6.51
N SER A 775 -3.78 19.60 -7.02
CA SER A 775 -3.29 18.23 -7.14
C SER A 775 -3.12 17.62 -5.74
N ASN A 776 -3.47 16.34 -5.59
CA ASN A 776 -3.22 15.55 -4.40
C ASN A 776 -1.68 15.41 -4.21
N ILE A 777 -1.08 16.26 -3.38
CA ILE A 777 0.38 16.45 -3.26
C ILE A 777 1.05 15.51 -2.21
N TRP A 778 0.36 14.54 -1.61
CA TRP A 778 0.91 13.77 -0.47
C TRP A 778 0.78 12.24 -0.56
N ASP A 779 0.54 11.66 -1.74
CA ASP A 779 0.38 10.21 -1.87
C ASP A 779 1.61 9.54 -2.50
N ALA A 780 2.39 8.81 -1.68
CA ALA A 780 3.12 7.64 -2.17
C ALA A 780 2.11 6.48 -2.34
N ARG A 781 1.18 6.66 -3.29
CA ARG A 781 0.25 5.68 -3.89
C ARG A 781 -0.49 4.73 -2.94
N SER A 782 -1.14 5.19 -1.85
CA SER A 782 -2.07 4.30 -1.13
C SER A 782 -3.19 5.00 -0.36
N ASN A 783 -4.08 5.67 -1.09
CA ASN A 783 -5.44 6.01 -0.65
C ASN A 783 -6.51 5.25 -1.46
N GLU A 784 -6.37 3.94 -1.57
CA GLU A 784 -7.45 3.05 -2.01
C GLU A 784 -7.76 2.05 -0.89
N VAL A 785 -8.90 2.21 -0.22
CA VAL A 785 -9.63 1.06 0.35
C VAL A 785 -11.13 1.28 0.15
N SER A 786 -11.62 0.90 -1.02
CA SER A 786 -12.86 0.11 -1.17
C SER A 786 -13.07 -0.34 -2.63
N GLY A 787 -12.12 -1.10 -3.16
CA GLY A 787 -12.28 -1.89 -4.40
C GLY A 787 -12.44 -3.39 -4.09
N PRO A 788 -12.92 -4.22 -5.03
CA PRO A 788 -13.13 -5.65 -4.80
C PRO A 788 -11.83 -6.32 -4.37
N LYS A 789 -11.90 -7.11 -3.31
CA LYS A 789 -10.78 -7.89 -2.76
C LYS A 789 -10.05 -8.62 -3.90
N LYS A 790 -8.75 -8.33 -4.07
CA LYS A 790 -7.86 -9.16 -4.91
C LYS A 790 -8.09 -10.63 -4.55
N PRO A 791 -8.30 -11.53 -5.53
CA PRO A 791 -8.30 -12.95 -5.24
C PRO A 791 -6.95 -13.31 -4.60
N ALA A 792 -6.97 -14.19 -3.60
CA ALA A 792 -5.77 -14.65 -2.92
C ALA A 792 -4.72 -15.13 -3.94
N PHE A 793 -3.44 -14.84 -3.67
CA PHE A 793 -2.30 -15.25 -4.52
C PHE A 793 -2.38 -16.75 -4.83
N ASP A 794 -2.59 -17.08 -6.12
CA ASP A 794 -2.65 -18.45 -6.63
C ASP A 794 -1.34 -18.76 -7.40
N PRO A 795 -0.38 -19.47 -6.79
CA PRO A 795 0.90 -19.76 -7.42
C PRO A 795 0.80 -20.64 -8.68
N LEU A 796 -0.28 -21.42 -8.85
CA LEU A 796 -0.51 -22.20 -10.09
C LEU A 796 -0.92 -21.29 -11.24
N ARG A 797 -1.70 -20.25 -10.92
CA ARG A 797 -2.06 -19.20 -11.86
C ARG A 797 -0.83 -18.40 -12.30
N ALA A 798 0.01 -17.97 -11.35
CA ALA A 798 1.26 -17.25 -11.65
C ALA A 798 2.23 -18.08 -12.53
N ALA A 799 2.40 -19.38 -12.25
CA ALA A 799 3.25 -20.26 -13.06
C ALA A 799 2.70 -20.47 -14.49
N LYS A 800 1.37 -20.57 -14.64
CA LYS A 800 0.71 -20.66 -15.95
C LYS A 800 0.84 -19.36 -16.74
N VAL A 801 0.71 -18.22 -16.06
CA VAL A 801 0.93 -16.88 -16.64
C VAL A 801 2.36 -16.76 -17.16
N GLN A 802 3.34 -17.18 -16.37
CA GLN A 802 4.76 -17.09 -16.75
C GLN A 802 5.14 -18.04 -17.89
N SER A 803 4.63 -19.28 -17.89
CA SER A 803 4.87 -20.24 -18.97
C SER A 803 4.34 -19.78 -20.32
N LEU A 804 3.18 -19.12 -20.34
CA LEU A 804 2.64 -18.52 -21.56
C LEU A 804 3.42 -17.26 -21.95
N ALA A 805 3.85 -16.44 -20.99
CA ALA A 805 4.69 -15.27 -21.25
C ALA A 805 6.01 -15.67 -21.93
N ASP A 806 6.64 -16.77 -21.49
CA ASP A 806 7.88 -17.29 -22.07
C ASP A 806 7.71 -17.76 -23.52
N LEU A 807 6.56 -18.35 -23.87
CA LEU A 807 6.25 -18.74 -25.25
C LEU A 807 6.04 -17.54 -26.18
N LEU A 808 5.62 -16.40 -25.62
CA LEU A 808 5.33 -15.18 -26.38
C LEU A 808 6.55 -14.25 -26.53
N LYS A 809 7.67 -14.52 -25.84
CA LYS A 809 8.88 -13.69 -25.91
C LYS A 809 9.45 -13.56 -27.32
N GLU A 810 9.42 -14.63 -28.11
CA GLU A 810 9.91 -14.59 -29.49
C GLU A 810 9.07 -13.63 -30.35
N ASP A 811 7.76 -13.62 -30.15
CA ASP A 811 6.85 -12.73 -30.88
C ASP A 811 6.98 -11.28 -30.38
N VAL A 812 7.21 -11.07 -29.08
CA VAL A 812 7.50 -9.73 -28.53
C VAL A 812 8.83 -9.16 -29.03
N GLU A 813 9.86 -9.99 -29.21
CA GLU A 813 11.12 -9.54 -29.82
C GLU A 813 10.96 -9.18 -31.30
N LYS A 814 10.11 -9.90 -32.04
CA LYS A 814 9.77 -9.54 -33.43
C LYS A 814 9.07 -8.18 -33.53
N LEU A 815 8.29 -7.77 -32.52
CA LEU A 815 7.72 -6.42 -32.46
C LEU A 815 8.79 -5.32 -32.38
N ARG A 816 9.96 -5.61 -31.80
CA ARG A 816 11.07 -4.65 -31.63
C ARG A 816 12.00 -4.56 -32.86
N GLY A 817 11.79 -5.43 -33.85
CA GLY A 817 12.57 -5.46 -35.08
C GLY A 817 12.29 -4.28 -36.00
N ALA A 818 13.18 -4.01 -36.97
CA ALA A 818 13.01 -2.93 -37.94
C ALA A 818 12.12 -3.29 -39.14
N ASP A 819 11.68 -4.55 -39.25
CA ASP A 819 10.86 -5.05 -40.36
C ASP A 819 9.37 -4.93 -40.03
N VAL A 820 8.70 -3.99 -40.70
CA VAL A 820 7.28 -3.67 -40.47
C VAL A 820 6.36 -4.86 -40.81
N GLU A 821 6.70 -5.69 -41.81
CA GLU A 821 5.88 -6.87 -42.13
C GLU A 821 5.98 -7.93 -41.02
N ALA A 822 7.18 -8.11 -40.45
CA ALA A 822 7.39 -8.99 -39.31
C ALA A 822 6.73 -8.48 -38.02
N GLN A 823 6.73 -7.15 -37.81
CA GLN A 823 6.02 -6.51 -36.69
C GLN A 823 4.51 -6.70 -36.79
N VAL A 824 3.93 -6.51 -37.99
CA VAL A 824 2.49 -6.74 -38.23
C VAL A 824 2.13 -8.19 -37.96
N TYR A 825 2.90 -9.14 -38.51
CA TYR A 825 2.66 -10.57 -38.29
C TYR A 825 2.72 -10.94 -36.80
N ALA A 826 3.71 -10.41 -36.06
CA ALA A 826 3.82 -10.64 -34.62
C ALA A 826 2.66 -10.02 -33.83
N ALA A 827 2.21 -8.81 -34.20
CA ALA A 827 1.05 -8.17 -33.58
C ALA A 827 -0.25 -8.95 -33.87
N GLU A 828 -0.41 -9.52 -35.07
CA GLU A 828 -1.55 -10.38 -35.42
C GLU A 828 -1.54 -11.71 -34.64
N GLU A 829 -0.39 -12.34 -34.47
CA GLU A 829 -0.27 -13.55 -33.63
C GLU A 829 -0.60 -13.26 -32.16
N LEU A 830 -0.12 -12.14 -31.61
CA LEU A 830 -0.47 -11.67 -30.27
C LEU A 830 -1.95 -11.28 -30.15
N MET A 831 -2.55 -10.78 -31.22
CA MET A 831 -3.98 -10.51 -31.30
C MET A 831 -4.78 -11.83 -31.25
N VAL A 832 -4.36 -12.85 -31.99
CA VAL A 832 -4.97 -14.18 -31.93
C VAL A 832 -4.79 -14.82 -30.55
N ALA A 833 -3.61 -14.65 -29.91
CA ALA A 833 -3.34 -15.14 -28.56
C ALA A 833 -4.21 -14.45 -27.50
N SER A 834 -4.43 -13.14 -27.63
CA SER A 834 -5.33 -12.37 -26.76
C SER A 834 -6.82 -12.68 -27.04
N MET A 835 -7.20 -13.02 -28.27
CA MET A 835 -8.58 -13.36 -28.66
C MET A 835 -9.01 -14.81 -28.33
N LYS A 836 -8.11 -15.80 -28.43
CA LYS A 836 -8.39 -17.21 -28.04
C LYS A 836 -8.72 -17.38 -26.54
N ALA A 837 -8.68 -16.28 -25.80
CA ALA A 837 -8.79 -16.18 -24.36
C ALA A 837 -9.69 -15.03 -23.90
N LEU A 838 -10.80 -14.77 -24.59
CA LEU A 838 -11.79 -13.75 -24.17
C LEU A 838 -12.33 -13.95 -22.72
N HIS A 839 -12.07 -15.11 -22.09
CA HIS A 839 -12.39 -15.40 -20.69
C HIS A 839 -11.19 -15.85 -19.82
N ASN A 840 -9.93 -15.64 -20.26
CA ASN A 840 -8.77 -16.07 -19.49
C ASN A 840 -7.87 -14.87 -19.16
N TYR A 841 -8.15 -14.23 -18.02
CA TYR A 841 -7.35 -13.15 -17.43
C TYR A 841 -5.84 -13.47 -17.44
N ASP A 842 -5.50 -14.74 -17.22
CA ASP A 842 -4.11 -15.22 -17.20
C ASP A 842 -3.35 -14.91 -18.50
N ASN A 843 -4.01 -14.99 -19.66
CA ASN A 843 -3.33 -14.77 -20.95
C ASN A 843 -3.04 -13.29 -21.22
N ARG A 844 -3.91 -12.38 -20.74
CA ARG A 844 -3.70 -10.92 -20.85
C ARG A 844 -2.53 -10.51 -19.98
N ALA A 845 -2.54 -10.99 -18.73
CA ALA A 845 -1.42 -10.86 -17.81
C ALA A 845 -0.12 -11.46 -18.37
N SER A 846 -0.17 -12.60 -19.09
CA SER A 846 1.00 -13.19 -19.75
C SER A 846 1.58 -12.31 -20.85
N ILE A 847 0.74 -11.71 -21.68
CA ILE A 847 1.18 -10.82 -22.78
C ILE A 847 1.82 -9.55 -22.19
N ALA A 848 1.22 -8.98 -21.14
CA ALA A 848 1.79 -7.85 -20.41
C ALA A 848 3.13 -8.22 -19.72
N ALA A 849 3.18 -9.36 -19.02
CA ALA A 849 4.38 -9.89 -18.38
C ALA A 849 5.51 -10.26 -19.37
N ALA A 850 5.16 -10.61 -20.61
CA ALA A 850 6.12 -10.78 -21.70
C ALA A 850 6.74 -9.46 -22.18
N GLY A 851 6.27 -8.31 -21.68
CA GLY A 851 6.81 -6.98 -22.01
C GLY A 851 6.31 -6.44 -23.35
N ALA A 852 5.13 -6.89 -23.81
CA ALA A 852 4.57 -6.52 -25.11
C ALA A 852 4.04 -5.07 -25.17
N ILE A 853 3.65 -4.47 -24.03
CA ILE A 853 2.96 -3.16 -24.01
C ILE A 853 3.81 -2.02 -24.60
N PRO A 854 5.07 -1.78 -24.19
CA PRO A 854 5.85 -0.68 -24.75
C PRO A 854 6.11 -0.79 -26.26
N PRO A 855 6.50 -1.96 -26.83
CA PRO A 855 6.62 -2.14 -28.28
C PRO A 855 5.31 -1.92 -29.05
N LEU A 856 4.18 -2.37 -28.48
CA LEU A 856 2.87 -2.16 -29.09
C LEU A 856 2.51 -0.66 -29.11
N VAL A 857 2.83 0.09 -28.06
CA VAL A 857 2.63 1.55 -28.02
C VAL A 857 3.54 2.27 -29.02
N GLU A 858 4.79 1.84 -29.17
CA GLU A 858 5.69 2.37 -30.19
C GLU A 858 5.15 2.12 -31.61
N LEU A 859 4.60 0.92 -31.85
CA LEU A 859 4.03 0.52 -33.14
C LEU A 859 2.78 1.32 -33.53
N LEU A 860 2.09 1.97 -32.56
CA LEU A 860 1.01 2.93 -32.86
C LEU A 860 1.49 4.13 -33.68
N SER A 861 2.79 4.45 -33.62
CA SER A 861 3.40 5.53 -34.39
C SER A 861 3.99 5.05 -35.74
N SER A 862 3.73 3.80 -36.13
CA SER A 862 4.20 3.25 -37.42
C SER A 862 3.65 4.04 -38.61
N SER A 863 4.39 4.04 -39.72
CA SER A 863 3.94 4.63 -40.99
C SER A 863 2.88 3.79 -41.73
N THR A 864 2.60 2.56 -41.28
CA THR A 864 1.64 1.65 -41.93
C THR A 864 0.34 1.52 -41.12
N PRO A 865 -0.84 1.78 -41.74
CA PRO A 865 -2.13 1.63 -41.06
C PRO A 865 -2.38 0.22 -40.54
N GLU A 866 -1.86 -0.80 -41.21
CA GLU A 866 -2.00 -2.21 -40.82
C GLU A 866 -1.30 -2.48 -39.48
N ALA A 867 -0.09 -1.94 -39.27
CA ALA A 867 0.64 -2.06 -38.02
C ALA A 867 -0.05 -1.30 -36.88
N GLN A 868 -0.53 -0.08 -37.16
CA GLN A 868 -1.29 0.73 -36.21
C GLN A 868 -2.56 0.00 -35.75
N ALA A 869 -3.32 -0.57 -36.69
CA ALA A 869 -4.56 -1.30 -36.39
C ALA A 869 -4.30 -2.59 -35.61
N ALA A 870 -3.26 -3.36 -35.97
CA ALA A 870 -2.89 -4.57 -35.25
C ALA A 870 -2.45 -4.25 -33.81
N ALA A 871 -1.58 -3.24 -33.63
CA ALA A 871 -1.13 -2.79 -32.31
C ALA A 871 -2.29 -2.34 -31.42
N ALA A 872 -3.15 -1.45 -31.93
CA ALA A 872 -4.32 -0.99 -31.21
C ALA A 872 -5.32 -2.14 -30.92
N GLY A 873 -5.41 -3.13 -31.81
CA GLY A 873 -6.20 -4.34 -31.60
C GLY A 873 -5.73 -5.17 -30.40
N VAL A 874 -4.42 -5.37 -30.25
CA VAL A 874 -3.84 -6.06 -29.09
C VAL A 874 -4.04 -5.24 -27.81
N LEU A 875 -3.70 -3.95 -27.83
CA LEU A 875 -3.86 -3.06 -26.68
C LEU A 875 -5.31 -2.99 -26.19
N ARG A 876 -6.28 -3.01 -27.12
CA ARG A 876 -7.71 -3.05 -26.77
C ARG A 876 -8.07 -4.28 -25.98
N ASN A 877 -7.51 -5.44 -26.32
CA ASN A 877 -7.76 -6.68 -25.60
C ASN A 877 -7.06 -6.72 -24.24
N LEU A 878 -5.89 -6.08 -24.12
CA LEU A 878 -5.15 -5.94 -22.87
C LEU A 878 -5.85 -4.98 -21.89
N ALA A 879 -6.44 -3.91 -22.42
CA ALA A 879 -7.20 -2.93 -21.65
C ALA A 879 -8.61 -3.39 -21.22
N ALA A 880 -8.99 -4.63 -21.50
CA ALA A 880 -10.31 -5.14 -21.15
C ALA A 880 -10.30 -5.67 -19.71
N ASP A 881 -10.95 -4.94 -18.79
CA ASP A 881 -11.18 -5.31 -17.39
C ASP A 881 -9.88 -5.65 -16.61
N ASP A 882 -8.80 -4.90 -16.84
CA ASP A 882 -7.50 -5.10 -16.18
C ASP A 882 -6.76 -3.77 -15.94
N TYR A 883 -7.03 -3.14 -14.78
CA TYR A 883 -6.50 -1.84 -14.39
C TYR A 883 -4.96 -1.78 -14.39
N ASP A 884 -4.28 -2.87 -14.03
CA ASP A 884 -2.81 -2.91 -14.04
C ASP A 884 -2.27 -2.73 -15.47
N ASN A 885 -2.92 -3.34 -16.48
CA ASN A 885 -2.56 -3.11 -17.88
C ASN A 885 -2.94 -1.71 -18.36
N ASP A 886 -4.08 -1.19 -17.93
CA ASP A 886 -4.54 0.16 -18.30
C ASP A 886 -3.53 1.23 -17.88
N VAL A 887 -3.02 1.11 -16.64
CA VAL A 887 -1.96 1.97 -16.11
C VAL A 887 -0.67 1.79 -16.90
N LEU A 888 -0.25 0.55 -17.21
CA LEU A 888 0.95 0.30 -18.02
C LEU A 888 0.85 0.89 -19.43
N ILE A 889 -0.32 0.84 -20.06
CA ILE A 889 -0.59 1.45 -21.37
C ILE A 889 -0.47 2.98 -21.26
N ALA A 890 -1.01 3.57 -20.21
CA ALA A 890 -0.91 5.02 -19.95
C ALA A 890 0.54 5.45 -19.68
N GLU A 891 1.27 4.76 -18.80
CA GLU A 891 2.67 5.02 -18.46
C GLU A 891 3.62 4.86 -19.67
N ALA A 892 3.32 3.94 -20.58
CA ALA A 892 4.05 3.77 -21.84
C ALA A 892 3.79 4.91 -22.86
N GLY A 893 2.93 5.88 -22.56
CA GLY A 893 2.56 6.96 -23.47
C GLY A 893 1.48 6.60 -24.49
N GLY A 894 0.70 5.54 -24.23
CA GLY A 894 -0.32 5.06 -25.15
C GLY A 894 -1.48 6.04 -25.36
N ILE A 895 -1.90 6.78 -24.33
CA ILE A 895 -3.07 7.69 -24.41
C ILE A 895 -2.87 8.79 -25.47
N PRO A 896 -1.78 9.59 -25.46
CA PRO A 896 -1.53 10.58 -26.51
C PRO A 896 -1.47 9.98 -27.93
N ALA A 897 -0.79 8.84 -28.09
CA ALA A 897 -0.67 8.16 -29.38
C ALA A 897 -2.02 7.67 -29.92
N LEU A 898 -2.86 7.08 -29.04
CA LEU A 898 -4.20 6.64 -29.40
C LEU A 898 -5.11 7.82 -29.78
N VAL A 899 -5.00 8.96 -29.08
CA VAL A 899 -5.76 10.17 -29.41
C VAL A 899 -5.32 10.76 -30.76
N GLU A 900 -4.05 10.66 -31.11
CA GLU A 900 -3.57 11.03 -32.45
C GLU A 900 -4.18 10.14 -33.54
N LEU A 901 -4.19 8.82 -33.32
CA LEU A 901 -4.75 7.84 -34.26
C LEU A 901 -6.27 7.98 -34.49
N LEU A 902 -7.02 8.62 -33.59
CA LEU A 902 -8.42 8.98 -33.85
C LEU A 902 -8.59 9.89 -35.08
N ARG A 903 -7.53 10.61 -35.48
CA ARG A 903 -7.53 11.48 -36.67
C ARG A 903 -6.97 10.80 -37.93
N SER A 904 -6.68 9.50 -37.87
CA SER A 904 -6.21 8.74 -39.02
C SER A 904 -7.22 8.78 -40.17
N SER A 905 -6.75 8.75 -41.42
CA SER A 905 -7.62 8.63 -42.60
C SER A 905 -8.20 7.22 -42.79
N THR A 906 -7.76 6.24 -41.99
CA THR A 906 -8.12 4.83 -42.11
C THR A 906 -9.16 4.45 -41.05
N PRO A 907 -10.41 4.10 -41.43
CA PRO A 907 -11.49 3.78 -40.49
C PRO A 907 -11.16 2.65 -39.51
N GLU A 908 -10.42 1.64 -39.95
CA GLU A 908 -10.00 0.50 -39.13
C GLU A 908 -9.10 0.94 -37.96
N VAL A 909 -8.18 1.88 -38.24
CA VAL A 909 -7.28 2.48 -37.23
C VAL A 909 -8.08 3.34 -36.26
N GLN A 910 -9.00 4.17 -36.76
CA GLN A 910 -9.89 4.98 -35.93
C GLN A 910 -10.74 4.10 -35.00
N ALA A 911 -11.31 3.01 -35.54
CA ALA A 911 -12.14 2.08 -34.79
C ALA A 911 -11.32 1.37 -33.70
N ALA A 912 -10.10 0.94 -34.00
CA ALA A 912 -9.22 0.28 -33.04
C ALA A 912 -8.82 1.24 -31.92
N ALA A 913 -8.33 2.45 -32.25
CA ALA A 913 -7.92 3.46 -31.27
C ALA A 913 -9.08 3.90 -30.36
N ALA A 914 -10.26 4.19 -30.93
CA ALA A 914 -11.46 4.50 -30.15
C ALA A 914 -11.88 3.31 -29.26
N GLY A 915 -11.63 2.08 -29.70
CA GLY A 915 -11.90 0.87 -28.92
C GLY A 915 -10.99 0.72 -27.71
N VAL A 916 -9.71 1.08 -27.82
CA VAL A 916 -8.77 1.11 -26.68
C VAL A 916 -9.20 2.18 -25.69
N LEU A 917 -9.39 3.43 -26.15
CA LEU A 917 -9.79 4.55 -25.28
C LEU A 917 -11.12 4.30 -24.58
N ARG A 918 -12.06 3.61 -25.23
CA ARG A 918 -13.30 3.18 -24.58
C ARG A 918 -13.05 2.26 -23.40
N ASN A 919 -12.16 1.29 -23.56
CA ASN A 919 -11.83 0.32 -22.52
C ASN A 919 -11.06 1.00 -21.37
N LEU A 920 -10.07 1.84 -21.69
CA LEU A 920 -9.34 2.66 -20.70
C LEU A 920 -10.25 3.62 -19.92
N ALA A 921 -11.33 4.09 -20.53
CA ALA A 921 -12.30 4.98 -19.87
C ALA A 921 -13.39 4.23 -19.09
N ALA A 922 -13.42 2.89 -19.11
CA ALA A 922 -14.51 2.11 -18.52
C ALA A 922 -14.69 2.38 -17.01
N ASP A 923 -15.95 2.42 -16.55
CA ASP A 923 -16.32 2.67 -15.15
C ASP A 923 -15.88 1.49 -14.25
N ASP A 924 -14.67 1.58 -13.70
CA ASP A 924 -14.26 0.92 -12.45
C ASP A 924 -13.93 2.03 -11.44
N TYR A 925 -14.15 1.77 -10.14
CA TYR A 925 -14.20 2.78 -9.07
C TYR A 925 -12.93 3.67 -8.92
N ASP A 926 -11.85 3.38 -9.64
CA ASP A 926 -10.55 4.09 -9.59
C ASP A 926 -10.16 4.78 -10.95
N ASN A 927 -11.01 4.72 -11.99
CA ASN A 927 -10.67 5.19 -13.35
C ASN A 927 -10.82 6.71 -13.61
N ASP A 928 -11.07 7.52 -12.57
CA ASP A 928 -11.14 8.98 -12.71
C ASP A 928 -9.85 9.56 -13.29
N VAL A 929 -8.69 9.04 -12.90
CA VAL A 929 -7.37 9.51 -13.39
C VAL A 929 -7.20 9.29 -14.90
N LEU A 930 -7.50 8.09 -15.40
CA LEU A 930 -7.37 7.80 -16.84
C LEU A 930 -8.37 8.60 -17.66
N SER A 931 -9.59 8.80 -17.15
CA SER A 931 -10.62 9.62 -17.82
C SER A 931 -10.19 11.08 -17.98
N VAL A 932 -9.47 11.63 -16.98
CA VAL A 932 -8.88 12.97 -17.02
C VAL A 932 -7.73 13.02 -18.02
N LEU A 933 -6.82 12.05 -17.99
CA LEU A 933 -5.69 11.98 -18.94
C LEU A 933 -6.16 11.91 -20.41
N ILE A 934 -7.21 11.15 -20.70
CA ILE A 934 -7.82 11.08 -22.05
C ILE A 934 -8.40 12.44 -22.45
N ALA A 935 -9.04 13.15 -21.52
CA ALA A 935 -9.60 14.48 -21.76
C ALA A 935 -8.50 15.53 -22.00
N GLU A 936 -7.46 15.55 -21.16
CA GLU A 936 -6.31 16.45 -21.28
C GLU A 936 -5.50 16.24 -22.56
N ALA A 937 -5.38 14.99 -23.02
CA ALA A 937 -4.77 14.66 -24.31
C ALA A 937 -5.61 15.14 -25.52
N GLY A 938 -6.82 15.67 -25.29
CA GLY A 938 -7.72 16.13 -26.35
C GLY A 938 -8.54 15.01 -26.98
N GLY A 939 -8.76 13.90 -26.26
CA GLY A 939 -9.55 12.76 -26.73
C GLY A 939 -11.03 13.08 -26.92
N ILE A 940 -11.63 13.91 -26.05
CA ILE A 940 -13.07 14.24 -26.11
C ILE A 940 -13.46 14.90 -27.45
N PRO A 941 -12.82 16.00 -27.90
CA PRO A 941 -13.13 16.59 -29.20
C PRO A 941 -12.96 15.61 -30.38
N ALA A 942 -11.93 14.78 -30.36
CA ALA A 942 -11.66 13.81 -31.43
C ALA A 942 -12.73 12.70 -31.47
N LEU A 943 -13.14 12.18 -30.31
CA LEU A 943 -14.22 11.19 -30.21
C LEU A 943 -15.58 11.78 -30.65
N VAL A 944 -15.85 13.05 -30.35
CA VAL A 944 -17.06 13.76 -30.81
C VAL A 944 -17.08 13.90 -32.33
N GLU A 945 -15.92 14.10 -32.97
CA GLU A 945 -15.82 14.13 -34.43
C GLU A 945 -16.15 12.77 -35.05
N LEU A 946 -15.64 11.68 -34.47
CA LEU A 946 -15.90 10.31 -34.93
C LEU A 946 -17.36 9.88 -34.77
N LEU A 947 -18.14 10.45 -33.85
CA LEU A 947 -19.60 10.19 -33.77
C LEU A 947 -20.35 10.57 -35.05
N ARG A 948 -19.83 11.55 -35.80
CA ARG A 948 -20.40 11.99 -37.08
C ARG A 948 -20.09 11.03 -38.21
N SER A 949 -19.20 10.06 -38.01
CA SER A 949 -18.99 8.96 -38.94
C SER A 949 -20.27 8.13 -38.99
N SER A 950 -20.93 8.14 -40.15
CA SER A 950 -22.17 7.42 -40.39
C SER A 950 -22.01 6.40 -41.50
N ASP A 951 -20.80 5.85 -41.69
CA ASP A 951 -20.60 4.81 -42.70
C ASP A 951 -21.46 3.58 -42.33
N PRO A 952 -22.52 3.28 -43.11
CA PRO A 952 -23.40 2.18 -42.81
C PRO A 952 -22.70 0.81 -42.95
N LYS A 953 -21.55 0.77 -43.64
CA LYS A 953 -20.79 -0.46 -43.89
C LYS A 953 -19.87 -0.84 -42.73
N ASP A 954 -19.38 0.13 -41.96
CA ASP A 954 -18.61 -0.12 -40.75
C ASP A 954 -19.06 0.77 -39.58
N PRO A 955 -20.07 0.32 -38.81
CA PRO A 955 -20.55 1.08 -37.67
C PRO A 955 -19.58 1.06 -36.47
N THR A 956 -18.42 0.39 -36.57
CA THR A 956 -17.53 0.13 -35.42
C THR A 956 -16.89 1.41 -34.90
N VAL A 957 -16.56 2.36 -35.77
CA VAL A 957 -16.00 3.67 -35.39
C VAL A 957 -17.00 4.44 -34.51
N GLN A 958 -18.22 4.65 -35.01
CA GLN A 958 -19.28 5.35 -34.29
C GLN A 958 -19.64 4.62 -32.99
N ARG A 959 -19.67 3.28 -33.03
CA ARG A 959 -19.89 2.43 -31.85
C ARG A 959 -18.83 2.70 -30.79
N ASN A 960 -17.55 2.56 -31.11
CA ASN A 960 -16.51 2.73 -30.10
C ASN A 960 -16.43 4.16 -29.57
N ALA A 961 -16.63 5.17 -30.42
CA ALA A 961 -16.72 6.56 -30.01
C ALA A 961 -17.88 6.83 -29.03
N ALA A 962 -19.09 6.33 -29.32
CA ALA A 962 -20.24 6.45 -28.42
C ALA A 962 -20.00 5.76 -27.08
N GLY A 963 -19.34 4.60 -27.09
CA GLY A 963 -18.94 3.90 -25.87
C GLY A 963 -17.94 4.68 -25.03
N ALA A 964 -16.90 5.21 -25.66
CA ALA A 964 -15.86 5.98 -24.98
C ALA A 964 -16.44 7.25 -24.34
N LEU A 965 -17.32 7.95 -25.04
CA LEU A 965 -18.00 9.14 -24.51
C LEU A 965 -18.96 8.82 -23.37
N LYS A 966 -19.70 7.70 -23.42
CA LYS A 966 -20.50 7.22 -22.27
C LYS A 966 -19.64 7.07 -21.04
N ASN A 967 -18.46 6.47 -21.22
CA ASN A 967 -17.53 6.12 -20.17
C ASN A 967 -16.91 7.40 -19.58
N LEU A 968 -16.37 8.28 -20.44
CA LEU A 968 -15.85 9.60 -20.04
C LEU A 968 -16.90 10.50 -19.38
N SER A 969 -18.19 10.39 -19.73
CA SER A 969 -19.28 11.19 -19.13
C SER A 969 -19.62 10.81 -17.68
N ALA A 970 -18.98 9.78 -17.11
CA ALA A 970 -19.08 9.49 -15.68
C ALA A 970 -18.46 10.60 -14.83
N ASN A 971 -17.28 11.08 -15.24
CA ASN A 971 -16.56 12.16 -14.59
C ASN A 971 -17.27 13.51 -14.80
N ALA A 972 -17.45 14.28 -13.72
CA ALA A 972 -18.23 15.51 -13.73
C ALA A 972 -17.66 16.60 -14.65
N ASP A 973 -16.34 16.81 -14.64
CA ASP A 973 -15.67 17.82 -15.47
C ASP A 973 -15.76 17.48 -16.96
N ASN A 974 -15.66 16.19 -17.28
CA ASN A 974 -15.80 15.70 -18.64
C ASN A 974 -17.19 15.93 -19.23
N LYS A 975 -18.26 15.98 -18.41
CA LYS A 975 -19.62 16.30 -18.91
C LYS A 975 -19.66 17.67 -19.57
N ALA A 976 -19.06 18.68 -18.93
CA ALA A 976 -18.98 20.03 -19.47
C ALA A 976 -18.10 20.08 -20.73
N LEU A 977 -16.98 19.34 -20.75
CA LEU A 977 -16.10 19.25 -21.91
C LEU A 977 -16.78 18.61 -23.12
N ILE A 978 -17.55 17.53 -22.93
CA ILE A 978 -18.33 16.87 -23.99
C ILE A 978 -19.36 17.82 -24.60
N ALA A 979 -20.10 18.55 -23.75
CA ALA A 979 -21.07 19.53 -24.20
C ALA A 979 -20.40 20.69 -24.97
N LYS A 980 -19.31 21.25 -24.42
CA LYS A 980 -18.54 22.34 -25.04
C LYS A 980 -17.86 21.93 -26.35
N ALA A 981 -17.47 20.67 -26.50
CA ALA A 981 -16.95 20.11 -27.74
C ALA A 981 -18.04 19.91 -28.82
N GLY A 982 -19.31 20.21 -28.51
CA GLY A 982 -20.43 20.03 -29.44
C GLY A 982 -20.83 18.57 -29.61
N GLY A 983 -20.69 17.75 -28.58
CA GLY A 983 -21.02 16.33 -28.58
C GLY A 983 -22.52 16.02 -28.57
N ILE A 984 -23.36 16.94 -28.08
CA ILE A 984 -24.81 16.73 -27.92
C ILE A 984 -25.51 16.47 -29.26
N PRO A 985 -25.39 17.30 -30.32
CA PRO A 985 -26.11 17.05 -31.57
C PRO A 985 -25.73 15.72 -32.26
N PRO A 986 -24.44 15.32 -32.35
CA PRO A 986 -24.06 14.00 -32.85
C PRO A 986 -24.63 12.83 -32.04
N LEU A 987 -24.65 12.93 -30.70
CA LEU A 987 -25.25 11.92 -29.83
C LEU A 987 -26.76 11.77 -30.09
N VAL A 988 -27.48 12.88 -30.28
CA VAL A 988 -28.92 12.87 -30.61
C VAL A 988 -29.19 12.30 -32.01
N SER A 989 -28.31 12.56 -32.97
CA SER A 989 -28.37 11.90 -34.28
C SER A 989 -28.18 10.39 -34.14
N CYS A 990 -27.22 9.95 -33.32
CA CYS A 990 -26.93 8.54 -33.04
C CYS A 990 -28.14 7.77 -32.50
N LEU A 991 -29.05 8.41 -31.76
CA LEU A 991 -30.30 7.78 -31.30
C LEU A 991 -31.18 7.26 -32.44
N THR A 992 -31.04 7.82 -33.64
CA THR A 992 -31.80 7.41 -34.83
C THR A 992 -30.95 6.68 -35.86
N THR A 993 -29.70 7.10 -36.06
CA THR A 993 -28.85 6.61 -37.16
C THR A 993 -27.88 5.52 -36.72
N GLY A 994 -27.68 5.34 -35.42
CA GLY A 994 -26.74 4.37 -34.86
C GLY A 994 -27.31 2.95 -34.83
N THR A 995 -26.42 1.98 -34.66
CA THR A 995 -26.80 0.59 -34.31
C THR A 995 -27.49 0.55 -32.93
N ALA A 996 -28.25 -0.49 -32.62
CA ALA A 996 -28.90 -0.64 -31.31
C ALA A 996 -27.92 -0.43 -30.13
N TRP A 997 -26.70 -0.95 -30.24
CA TRP A 997 -25.66 -0.71 -29.24
C TRP A 997 -25.26 0.78 -29.17
N ALA A 998 -25.07 1.44 -30.31
CA ALA A 998 -24.68 2.85 -30.35
C ALA A 998 -25.80 3.77 -29.85
N GLN A 999 -27.06 3.45 -30.18
CA GLN A 999 -28.25 4.10 -29.64
C GLN A 999 -28.29 3.96 -28.11
N GLN A 1000 -28.05 2.76 -27.59
CA GLN A 1000 -27.99 2.51 -26.14
C GLN A 1000 -26.90 3.36 -25.46
N LYS A 1001 -25.68 3.40 -26.02
CA LYS A 1001 -24.59 4.21 -25.43
C LYS A 1001 -24.85 5.70 -25.57
N ALA A 1002 -25.41 6.16 -26.69
CA ALA A 1002 -25.78 7.56 -26.88
C ALA A 1002 -26.87 8.00 -25.89
N ALA A 1003 -27.92 7.19 -25.70
CA ALA A 1003 -28.95 7.43 -24.71
C ALA A 1003 -28.36 7.50 -23.29
N ALA A 1004 -27.53 6.53 -22.91
CA ALA A 1004 -26.85 6.53 -21.61
C ALA A 1004 -25.96 7.77 -21.40
N THR A 1005 -25.22 8.18 -22.44
CA THR A 1005 -24.38 9.39 -22.39
C THR A 1005 -25.22 10.64 -22.18
N LEU A 1006 -26.29 10.83 -22.97
CA LEU A 1006 -27.20 11.96 -22.84
C LEU A 1006 -27.87 12.00 -21.46
N GLY A 1007 -28.27 10.84 -20.93
CA GLY A 1007 -28.76 10.73 -19.55
C GLY A 1007 -27.72 11.17 -18.52
N LYS A 1008 -26.48 10.67 -18.61
CA LYS A 1008 -25.39 11.04 -17.70
C LYS A 1008 -25.06 12.55 -17.78
N LEU A 1009 -25.07 13.14 -18.97
CA LEU A 1009 -24.85 14.59 -19.17
C LEU A 1009 -25.97 15.45 -18.54
N ALA A 1010 -27.19 14.92 -18.50
CA ALA A 1010 -28.37 15.57 -17.95
C ALA A 1010 -28.59 15.37 -16.45
N MET A 1011 -27.86 14.44 -15.82
CA MET A 1011 -27.95 14.16 -14.38
C MET A 1011 -27.11 15.12 -13.54
N ASP A 1012 -27.76 15.75 -12.57
CA ASP A 1012 -27.10 16.29 -11.38
C ASP A 1012 -26.45 15.11 -10.64
N TRP A 1013 -25.18 15.24 -10.22
CA TRP A 1013 -24.51 14.20 -9.43
C TRP A 1013 -25.20 14.10 -8.05
N THR A 1014 -26.20 13.23 -7.91
CA THR A 1014 -26.97 13.07 -6.66
C THR A 1014 -27.18 11.63 -6.20
N PHE A 1015 -26.37 10.68 -6.70
CA PHE A 1015 -26.50 9.26 -6.29
C PHE A 1015 -25.18 8.61 -5.84
N VAL A 1016 -24.34 9.36 -5.12
CA VAL A 1016 -23.32 8.78 -4.23
C VAL A 1016 -23.43 9.49 -2.89
N GLU A 1017 -23.99 8.79 -1.91
CA GLU A 1017 -24.22 9.15 -0.50
C GLU A 1017 -25.23 10.30 -0.21
N PRO A 1018 -26.19 10.13 0.72
CA PRO A 1018 -27.24 11.12 1.01
C PRO A 1018 -26.77 12.45 1.62
N ASP A 1019 -25.50 12.57 2.00
CA ASP A 1019 -25.00 13.66 2.85
C ASP A 1019 -24.09 14.66 2.11
N ILE A 1020 -23.84 14.47 0.81
CA ILE A 1020 -23.03 15.39 -0.01
C ILE A 1020 -23.95 16.42 -0.69
N VAL A 1021 -23.85 17.68 -0.27
CA VAL A 1021 -24.50 18.80 -0.98
C VAL A 1021 -23.78 19.00 -2.32
N PRO A 1022 -24.45 18.87 -3.48
CA PRO A 1022 -23.77 19.05 -4.76
C PRO A 1022 -23.22 20.47 -4.88
N LEU A 1023 -21.96 20.58 -5.33
CA LEU A 1023 -21.33 21.86 -5.64
C LEU A 1023 -22.24 22.65 -6.63
N PRO A 1024 -22.53 23.94 -6.38
CA PRO A 1024 -23.43 24.74 -7.21
C PRO A 1024 -23.11 24.67 -8.72
N GLU A 1025 -21.82 24.62 -9.06
CA GLU A 1025 -21.31 24.57 -10.42
C GLU A 1025 -21.70 23.28 -11.18
N ALA A 1026 -21.78 22.13 -10.49
CA ALA A 1026 -22.13 20.86 -11.12
C ALA A 1026 -23.62 20.78 -11.48
N SER A 1027 -24.49 21.39 -10.67
CA SER A 1027 -25.91 21.46 -10.94
C SER A 1027 -26.24 22.44 -12.07
N GLU A 1028 -25.54 23.59 -12.12
CA GLU A 1028 -25.64 24.53 -13.24
C GLU A 1028 -25.23 23.89 -14.59
N ILE A 1029 -24.18 23.04 -14.60
CA ILE A 1029 -23.75 22.31 -15.80
C ILE A 1029 -24.81 21.31 -16.25
N ALA A 1030 -25.38 20.54 -15.33
CA ALA A 1030 -26.41 19.55 -15.66
C ALA A 1030 -27.69 20.22 -16.17
N GLU A 1031 -28.10 21.35 -15.58
CA GLU A 1031 -29.23 22.16 -16.04
C GLU A 1031 -28.99 22.74 -17.45
N ALA A 1032 -27.82 23.33 -17.69
CA ALA A 1032 -27.44 23.83 -19.01
C ALA A 1032 -27.42 22.71 -20.06
N ASN A 1033 -26.90 21.53 -19.69
CA ASN A 1033 -26.90 20.36 -20.56
C ASN A 1033 -28.31 19.86 -20.85
N ARG A 1034 -29.21 19.80 -19.85
CA ARG A 1034 -30.63 19.43 -20.05
C ARG A 1034 -31.29 20.31 -21.10
N ALA A 1035 -31.14 21.63 -20.99
CA ALA A 1035 -31.70 22.57 -21.96
C ALA A 1035 -31.13 22.35 -23.38
N LEU A 1036 -29.81 22.18 -23.50
CA LEU A 1036 -29.16 21.90 -24.79
C LEU A 1036 -29.63 20.58 -25.41
N ILE A 1037 -29.72 19.50 -24.62
CA ILE A 1037 -30.16 18.18 -25.07
C ILE A 1037 -31.63 18.21 -25.50
N ALA A 1038 -32.50 18.90 -24.74
CA ALA A 1038 -33.90 19.08 -25.09
C ALA A 1038 -34.05 19.86 -26.40
N SER A 1039 -33.35 20.99 -26.54
CA SER A 1039 -33.37 21.82 -27.76
C SER A 1039 -32.84 21.10 -29.01
N ALA A 1040 -31.95 20.12 -28.83
CA ALA A 1040 -31.44 19.27 -29.91
C ALA A 1040 -32.47 18.22 -30.37
N GLY A 1041 -33.63 18.11 -29.72
CA GLY A 1041 -34.71 17.18 -30.10
C GLY A 1041 -34.51 15.75 -29.58
N ALA A 1042 -33.81 15.57 -28.45
CA ALA A 1042 -33.57 14.25 -27.87
C ALA A 1042 -34.83 13.59 -27.30
N ILE A 1043 -35.72 14.35 -26.66
CA ILE A 1043 -36.89 13.83 -25.93
C ILE A 1043 -37.81 12.97 -26.82
N PRO A 1044 -38.28 13.44 -27.99
CA PRO A 1044 -39.12 12.63 -28.87
C PRO A 1044 -38.42 11.36 -29.37
N ARG A 1045 -37.10 11.42 -29.57
CA ARG A 1045 -36.28 10.28 -30.04
C ARG A 1045 -36.09 9.23 -28.95
N LEU A 1046 -35.89 9.65 -27.69
CA LEU A 1046 -35.84 8.76 -26.54
C LEU A 1046 -37.19 8.05 -26.33
N ILE A 1047 -38.30 8.76 -26.52
CA ILE A 1047 -39.64 8.16 -26.43
C ILE A 1047 -39.91 7.18 -27.58
N ALA A 1048 -39.47 7.48 -28.80
CA ALA A 1048 -39.53 6.53 -29.90
C ALA A 1048 -38.76 5.22 -29.59
N LEU A 1049 -37.59 5.31 -28.93
CA LEU A 1049 -36.84 4.14 -28.48
C LEU A 1049 -37.55 3.36 -27.35
N LEU A 1050 -38.36 4.03 -26.51
CA LEU A 1050 -39.21 3.37 -25.52
C LEU A 1050 -40.35 2.58 -26.20
N MET A 1051 -40.90 3.11 -27.29
CA MET A 1051 -42.01 2.49 -28.02
C MET A 1051 -41.60 1.27 -28.84
N ASP A 1052 -40.37 1.24 -29.35
CA ASP A 1052 -39.86 0.17 -30.21
C ASP A 1052 -39.76 -1.19 -29.49
N GLY A 1053 -39.81 -1.20 -28.14
CA GLY A 1053 -39.85 -2.43 -27.35
C GLY A 1053 -38.55 -3.27 -27.39
N GLY A 1054 -37.50 -2.75 -28.03
CA GLY A 1054 -36.22 -3.42 -28.22
C GLY A 1054 -35.25 -3.29 -27.04
N GLU A 1055 -33.97 -3.59 -27.28
CA GLU A 1055 -32.91 -3.63 -26.24
C GLU A 1055 -32.59 -2.25 -25.61
N CYS A 1056 -33.11 -1.15 -26.18
CA CYS A 1056 -32.85 0.23 -25.74
C CYS A 1056 -33.89 0.79 -24.76
N VAL A 1057 -35.02 0.12 -24.54
CA VAL A 1057 -36.15 0.63 -23.75
C VAL A 1057 -35.70 1.06 -22.35
N GLU A 1058 -34.97 0.20 -21.66
CA GLU A 1058 -34.54 0.44 -20.27
C GLU A 1058 -33.59 1.64 -20.14
N VAL A 1059 -32.65 1.76 -21.07
CA VAL A 1059 -31.66 2.84 -21.08
C VAL A 1059 -32.28 4.17 -21.54
N ALA A 1060 -33.27 4.12 -22.43
CA ALA A 1060 -34.05 5.29 -22.81
C ALA A 1060 -34.85 5.85 -21.62
N ALA A 1061 -35.45 4.99 -20.79
CA ALA A 1061 -36.16 5.41 -19.58
C ALA A 1061 -35.21 6.07 -18.57
N TYR A 1062 -34.04 5.47 -18.36
CA TYR A 1062 -32.99 6.06 -17.52
C TYR A 1062 -32.51 7.42 -18.04
N ALA A 1063 -32.31 7.54 -19.36
CA ALA A 1063 -31.90 8.79 -19.98
C ALA A 1063 -32.98 9.87 -19.91
N LEU A 1064 -34.26 9.49 -19.87
CA LEU A 1064 -35.38 10.43 -19.81
C LEU A 1064 -35.64 10.98 -18.40
N ARG A 1065 -35.30 10.22 -17.34
CA ARG A 1065 -35.55 10.58 -15.94
C ARG A 1065 -35.11 12.02 -15.57
N PRO A 1066 -33.90 12.49 -15.91
CA PRO A 1066 -33.46 13.84 -15.51
C PRO A 1066 -34.28 14.96 -16.15
N PHE A 1067 -34.88 14.72 -17.32
CA PHE A 1067 -35.73 15.69 -18.02
C PHE A 1067 -37.12 15.81 -17.42
N SER A 1068 -37.56 14.86 -16.60
CA SER A 1068 -38.84 14.99 -15.89
C SER A 1068 -38.79 15.96 -14.70
N SER A 1069 -37.63 16.48 -14.33
CA SER A 1069 -37.47 17.42 -13.20
C SER A 1069 -37.82 18.88 -13.55
N SER A 1070 -37.77 19.27 -14.82
CA SER A 1070 -38.02 20.65 -15.28
C SER A 1070 -39.36 20.76 -16.00
N GLU A 1071 -40.12 21.82 -15.69
CA GLU A 1071 -41.47 22.05 -16.21
C GLU A 1071 -41.51 22.13 -17.74
N ASP A 1072 -40.56 22.85 -18.35
CA ASP A 1072 -40.49 23.01 -19.81
C ASP A 1072 -40.25 21.67 -20.53
N THR A 1073 -39.46 20.79 -19.93
CA THR A 1073 -39.16 19.47 -20.50
C THR A 1073 -40.25 18.43 -20.19
N ARG A 1074 -41.02 18.58 -19.11
CA ARG A 1074 -42.21 17.75 -18.84
C ARG A 1074 -43.26 17.90 -19.92
N VAL A 1075 -43.53 19.13 -20.38
CA VAL A 1075 -44.47 19.38 -21.48
C VAL A 1075 -44.01 18.64 -22.74
N ALA A 1076 -42.73 18.74 -23.10
CA ALA A 1076 -42.17 18.03 -24.25
C ALA A 1076 -42.25 16.49 -24.12
N ILE A 1077 -42.14 15.93 -22.90
CA ILE A 1077 -42.31 14.50 -22.64
C ILE A 1077 -43.77 14.06 -22.86
N VAL A 1078 -44.73 14.87 -22.40
CA VAL A 1078 -46.16 14.59 -22.55
C VAL A 1078 -46.60 14.72 -24.01
N ASP A 1079 -46.21 15.81 -24.69
CA ASP A 1079 -46.53 16.06 -26.10
C ASP A 1079 -45.98 14.97 -27.04
N ALA A 1080 -44.85 14.36 -26.67
CA ALA A 1080 -44.27 13.24 -27.38
C ALA A 1080 -44.95 11.89 -27.09
N GLY A 1081 -45.99 11.86 -26.24
CA GLY A 1081 -46.83 10.68 -26.00
C GLY A 1081 -46.26 9.68 -24.99
N ALA A 1082 -45.45 10.11 -24.02
CA ALA A 1082 -44.77 9.21 -23.10
C ALA A 1082 -45.71 8.47 -22.11
N ILE A 1083 -46.82 9.07 -21.68
CA ILE A 1083 -47.67 8.55 -20.60
C ILE A 1083 -48.20 7.14 -20.87
N PRO A 1084 -48.86 6.85 -22.01
CA PRO A 1084 -49.34 5.48 -22.31
C PRO A 1084 -48.21 4.46 -22.44
N VAL A 1085 -47.05 4.89 -22.93
CA VAL A 1085 -45.87 4.04 -23.12
C VAL A 1085 -45.28 3.64 -21.77
N LEU A 1086 -45.09 4.61 -20.87
CA LEU A 1086 -44.55 4.38 -19.53
C LEU A 1086 -45.50 3.54 -18.66
N ALA A 1087 -46.82 3.77 -18.75
CA ALA A 1087 -47.82 2.97 -18.02
C ALA A 1087 -47.76 1.48 -18.39
N ASN A 1088 -47.66 1.16 -19.69
CA ASN A 1088 -47.52 -0.22 -20.17
C ASN A 1088 -46.18 -0.86 -19.76
N LEU A 1089 -45.13 -0.06 -19.60
CA LEU A 1089 -43.81 -0.56 -19.22
C LEU A 1089 -43.67 -0.90 -17.73
N LEU A 1090 -44.58 -0.46 -16.85
CA LEU A 1090 -44.52 -0.74 -15.41
C LEU A 1090 -44.47 -2.25 -15.08
N THR A 1091 -45.26 -3.06 -15.77
CA THR A 1091 -45.38 -4.51 -15.55
C THR A 1091 -44.45 -5.35 -16.43
N ARG A 1092 -43.88 -4.77 -17.49
CA ARG A 1092 -43.01 -5.46 -18.46
C ARG A 1092 -41.52 -5.23 -18.24
N SER A 1093 -41.15 -4.18 -17.50
CA SER A 1093 -39.76 -3.80 -17.28
C SER A 1093 -39.09 -4.61 -16.17
N ARG A 1094 -37.78 -4.85 -16.29
CA ARG A 1094 -37.01 -5.50 -15.22
C ARG A 1094 -37.01 -4.62 -13.97
N PHE A 1095 -37.01 -5.26 -12.80
CA PHE A 1095 -37.08 -4.61 -11.48
C PHE A 1095 -36.07 -3.47 -11.24
N PHE A 1096 -34.90 -3.53 -11.89
CA PHE A 1096 -33.86 -2.52 -11.77
C PHE A 1096 -34.28 -1.13 -12.33
N TRP A 1097 -35.08 -1.09 -13.40
CA TRP A 1097 -35.42 0.15 -14.10
C TRP A 1097 -36.78 0.74 -13.70
N GLN A 1098 -37.57 0.00 -12.92
CA GLN A 1098 -38.90 0.42 -12.47
C GLN A 1098 -38.85 1.75 -11.70
N HIS A 1099 -37.80 2.00 -10.91
CA HIS A 1099 -37.58 3.29 -10.24
C HIS A 1099 -37.60 4.49 -11.22
N SER A 1100 -36.95 4.36 -12.38
CA SER A 1100 -36.86 5.46 -13.35
C SER A 1100 -38.21 5.73 -14.02
N ILE A 1101 -38.95 4.66 -14.35
CA ILE A 1101 -40.27 4.75 -15.00
C ILE A 1101 -41.30 5.37 -14.04
N VAL A 1102 -41.38 4.84 -12.81
CA VAL A 1102 -42.29 5.36 -11.78
C VAL A 1102 -41.92 6.79 -11.40
N GLY A 1103 -40.63 7.10 -11.30
CA GLY A 1103 -40.15 8.46 -11.04
C GLY A 1103 -40.58 9.47 -12.10
N ILE A 1104 -40.48 9.14 -13.39
CA ILE A 1104 -40.97 10.03 -14.47
C ILE A 1104 -42.47 10.26 -14.33
N LEU A 1105 -43.27 9.20 -14.13
CA LEU A 1105 -44.71 9.33 -13.95
C LEU A 1105 -45.07 10.14 -12.68
N ASN A 1106 -44.31 9.99 -11.59
CA ASN A 1106 -44.50 10.73 -10.34
C ASN A 1106 -44.27 12.24 -10.51
N ASP A 1107 -43.23 12.62 -11.26
CA ASP A 1107 -42.92 14.02 -11.56
C ASP A 1107 -43.95 14.61 -12.53
N LEU A 1108 -44.40 13.85 -13.55
CA LEU A 1108 -45.47 14.30 -14.46
C LEU A 1108 -46.81 14.50 -13.74
N ALA A 1109 -47.10 13.68 -12.73
CA ALA A 1109 -48.30 13.76 -11.91
C ALA A 1109 -48.36 14.97 -10.95
N GLU A 1110 -47.35 15.85 -10.96
CA GLU A 1110 -47.45 17.17 -10.30
C GLU A 1110 -48.50 18.07 -10.97
N ASN A 1111 -48.80 17.84 -12.25
CA ASN A 1111 -49.88 18.51 -12.97
C ASN A 1111 -51.16 17.64 -12.99
N MET A 1112 -52.29 18.22 -12.57
CA MET A 1112 -53.59 17.53 -12.48
C MET A 1112 -54.11 17.02 -13.83
N GLU A 1113 -53.79 17.68 -14.95
CA GLU A 1113 -54.18 17.19 -16.29
C GLU A 1113 -53.46 15.89 -16.65
N ASN A 1114 -52.19 15.76 -16.25
CA ASN A 1114 -51.42 14.53 -16.43
C ASN A 1114 -51.92 13.41 -15.52
N VAL A 1115 -52.39 13.73 -14.30
CA VAL A 1115 -52.97 12.73 -13.38
C VAL A 1115 -54.14 11.99 -14.03
N ALA A 1116 -55.05 12.70 -14.69
CA ALA A 1116 -56.16 12.08 -15.41
C ALA A 1116 -55.64 11.16 -16.55
N ALA A 1117 -54.71 11.66 -17.36
CA ALA A 1117 -54.11 10.89 -18.46
C ALA A 1117 -53.35 9.63 -17.99
N ILE A 1118 -52.67 9.67 -16.82
CA ILE A 1118 -51.97 8.52 -16.25
C ILE A 1118 -52.96 7.45 -15.77
N VAL A 1119 -54.09 7.85 -15.19
CA VAL A 1119 -55.15 6.91 -14.79
C VAL A 1119 -55.82 6.29 -16.01
N GLU A 1120 -56.18 7.10 -17.01
CA GLU A 1120 -56.77 6.61 -18.27
C GLU A 1120 -55.85 5.67 -19.06
N ALA A 1121 -54.53 5.77 -18.84
CA ALA A 1121 -53.52 4.87 -19.39
C ALA A 1121 -53.38 3.53 -18.63
N GLU A 1122 -54.29 3.22 -17.69
CA GLU A 1122 -54.31 1.99 -16.90
C GLU A 1122 -53.02 1.73 -16.08
N ALA A 1123 -52.37 2.78 -15.58
CA ALA A 1123 -51.12 2.65 -14.82
C ALA A 1123 -51.31 2.05 -13.41
N VAL A 1124 -52.51 2.19 -12.81
CA VAL A 1124 -52.79 1.88 -11.40
C VAL A 1124 -52.51 0.42 -11.02
N PRO A 1125 -52.94 -0.62 -11.77
CA PRO A 1125 -52.64 -2.00 -11.43
C PRO A 1125 -51.13 -2.29 -11.41
N GLY A 1126 -50.39 -1.74 -12.38
CA GLY A 1126 -48.93 -1.90 -12.45
C GLY A 1126 -48.21 -1.21 -11.28
N LEU A 1127 -48.70 -0.06 -10.82
CA LEU A 1127 -48.16 0.61 -9.64
C LEU A 1127 -48.37 -0.19 -8.35
N VAL A 1128 -49.52 -0.83 -8.18
CA VAL A 1128 -49.80 -1.69 -7.02
C VAL A 1128 -48.86 -2.90 -7.01
N GLU A 1129 -48.57 -3.49 -8.17
CA GLU A 1129 -47.60 -4.57 -8.30
C GLU A 1129 -46.17 -4.12 -7.94
N VAL A 1130 -45.73 -2.96 -8.45
CA VAL A 1130 -44.42 -2.40 -8.12
C VAL A 1130 -44.31 -2.08 -6.62
N MET A 1131 -45.36 -1.50 -6.03
CA MET A 1131 -45.42 -1.18 -4.61
C MET A 1131 -45.29 -2.43 -3.71
N GLY A 1132 -45.83 -3.58 -4.16
CA GLY A 1132 -45.74 -4.85 -3.45
C GLY A 1132 -44.41 -5.59 -3.57
N ASN A 1133 -43.49 -5.09 -4.39
CA ASN A 1133 -42.24 -5.80 -4.70
C ASN A 1133 -41.05 -5.31 -3.86
N ASN A 1134 -40.60 -6.14 -2.92
CA ASN A 1134 -39.52 -5.82 -1.98
C ASN A 1134 -38.09 -5.76 -2.56
N ARG A 1135 -37.91 -5.97 -3.88
CA ARG A 1135 -36.57 -6.00 -4.50
C ARG A 1135 -35.99 -4.62 -4.82
N ASN A 1136 -36.83 -3.59 -4.95
CA ASN A 1136 -36.40 -2.22 -5.27
C ASN A 1136 -37.13 -1.21 -4.36
N THR A 1137 -36.53 -0.91 -3.21
CA THR A 1137 -37.14 -0.07 -2.17
C THR A 1137 -37.47 1.34 -2.66
N LYS A 1138 -36.63 1.94 -3.51
CA LYS A 1138 -36.88 3.28 -4.07
C LYS A 1138 -38.05 3.28 -5.07
N ALA A 1139 -38.21 2.21 -5.85
CA ALA A 1139 -39.37 2.06 -6.72
C ALA A 1139 -40.67 1.88 -5.90
N GLN A 1140 -40.62 1.18 -4.76
CA GLN A 1140 -41.78 1.01 -3.87
C GLN A 1140 -42.23 2.35 -3.26
N GLU A 1141 -41.27 3.16 -2.80
CA GLU A 1141 -41.51 4.50 -2.26
C GLU A 1141 -42.20 5.39 -3.30
N LEU A 1142 -41.61 5.55 -4.49
CA LEU A 1142 -42.16 6.37 -5.56
C LEU A 1142 -43.52 5.86 -6.05
N ALA A 1143 -43.74 4.53 -6.05
CA ALA A 1143 -45.02 3.96 -6.46
C ALA A 1143 -46.13 4.28 -5.45
N ALA A 1144 -45.82 4.26 -4.14
CA ALA A 1144 -46.76 4.66 -3.10
C ALA A 1144 -47.09 6.17 -3.18
N GLU A 1145 -46.10 7.02 -3.43
CA GLU A 1145 -46.32 8.46 -3.62
C GLU A 1145 -47.15 8.79 -4.85
N LEU A 1146 -46.81 8.19 -6.00
CA LEU A 1146 -47.57 8.38 -7.23
C LEU A 1146 -49.01 7.87 -7.08
N LEU A 1147 -49.21 6.68 -6.51
CA LEU A 1147 -50.55 6.15 -6.29
C LEU A 1147 -51.39 7.06 -5.38
N LEU A 1148 -50.77 7.71 -4.39
CA LEU A 1148 -51.42 8.69 -3.53
C LEU A 1148 -51.90 9.91 -4.33
N LYS A 1149 -51.06 10.43 -5.25
CA LYS A 1149 -51.43 11.53 -6.17
C LYS A 1149 -52.57 11.12 -7.11
N LEU A 1150 -52.51 9.91 -7.69
CA LEU A 1150 -53.55 9.41 -8.60
C LEU A 1150 -54.90 9.18 -7.90
N CYS A 1151 -54.89 8.84 -6.60
CA CYS A 1151 -56.11 8.71 -5.80
C CYS A 1151 -56.86 10.04 -5.58
N ALA A 1152 -56.27 11.20 -5.92
CA ALA A 1152 -57.00 12.47 -5.98
C ALA A 1152 -58.01 12.50 -7.13
N HIS A 1153 -57.82 11.66 -8.16
CA HIS A 1153 -58.77 11.46 -9.26
C HIS A 1153 -59.77 10.35 -8.92
N SER A 1154 -61.06 10.58 -9.17
CA SER A 1154 -62.13 9.64 -8.75
C SER A 1154 -61.98 8.26 -9.39
N LEU A 1155 -61.56 8.20 -10.67
CA LEU A 1155 -61.29 6.95 -11.36
C LEU A 1155 -60.08 6.22 -10.75
N GLY A 1156 -59.01 6.96 -10.43
CA GLY A 1156 -57.78 6.40 -9.84
C GLY A 1156 -58.02 5.81 -8.46
N LEU A 1157 -58.84 6.46 -7.64
CA LEU A 1157 -59.27 5.91 -6.33
C LEU A 1157 -60.09 4.63 -6.49
N SER A 1158 -60.97 4.57 -7.50
CA SER A 1158 -61.80 3.39 -7.75
C SER A 1158 -60.97 2.21 -8.25
N GLU A 1159 -60.00 2.45 -9.13
CA GLU A 1159 -59.07 1.45 -9.64
C GLU A 1159 -58.12 0.96 -8.55
N ALA A 1160 -57.57 1.84 -7.72
CA ALA A 1160 -56.69 1.45 -6.62
C ALA A 1160 -57.39 0.50 -5.62
N LYS A 1161 -58.69 0.74 -5.37
CA LYS A 1161 -59.52 -0.17 -4.57
C LYS A 1161 -59.74 -1.51 -5.28
N ALA A 1162 -60.02 -1.50 -6.57
CA ALA A 1162 -60.22 -2.71 -7.37
C ALA A 1162 -58.94 -3.56 -7.51
N SER A 1163 -57.77 -2.93 -7.60
CA SER A 1163 -56.46 -3.57 -7.71
C SER A 1163 -55.89 -4.09 -6.38
N GLY A 1164 -56.61 -3.95 -5.26
CA GLY A 1164 -56.19 -4.47 -3.96
C GLY A 1164 -55.09 -3.66 -3.28
N ALA A 1165 -54.92 -2.37 -3.63
CA ALA A 1165 -53.87 -1.50 -3.09
C ALA A 1165 -53.87 -1.41 -1.55
N LEU A 1166 -55.03 -1.57 -0.90
CA LEU A 1166 -55.16 -1.51 0.56
C LEU A 1166 -54.31 -2.57 1.28
N GLY A 1167 -54.29 -3.81 0.76
CA GLY A 1167 -53.52 -4.90 1.36
C GLY A 1167 -52.02 -4.67 1.24
N VAL A 1168 -51.59 -4.21 0.06
CA VAL A 1168 -50.19 -3.90 -0.22
C VAL A 1168 -49.70 -2.69 0.58
N ALA A 1169 -50.51 -1.63 0.67
CA ALA A 1169 -50.18 -0.44 1.46
C ALA A 1169 -50.10 -0.76 2.96
N ALA A 1170 -50.99 -1.58 3.51
CA ALA A 1170 -50.93 -2.01 4.91
C ALA A 1170 -49.67 -2.85 5.23
N GLN A 1171 -49.19 -3.65 4.27
CA GLN A 1171 -47.93 -4.39 4.43
C GLN A 1171 -46.72 -3.45 4.36
N LEU A 1172 -46.75 -2.46 3.47
CA LEU A 1172 -45.67 -1.48 3.31
C LEU A 1172 -45.59 -0.50 4.49
N GLU A 1173 -46.71 -0.17 5.13
CA GLU A 1173 -46.76 0.61 6.38
C GLU A 1173 -45.93 -0.01 7.51
N VAL A 1174 -45.79 -1.35 7.52
CA VAL A 1174 -45.05 -2.09 8.56
C VAL A 1174 -43.62 -2.42 8.13
N SER A 1175 -43.40 -2.70 6.85
CA SER A 1175 -42.13 -3.27 6.35
C SER A 1175 -41.31 -2.37 5.43
N GLY A 1176 -41.86 -1.22 5.01
CA GLY A 1176 -41.21 -0.28 4.08
C GLY A 1176 -40.16 0.63 4.73
N THR A 1177 -39.45 1.40 3.91
CA THR A 1177 -38.57 2.51 4.36
C THR A 1177 -39.39 3.61 5.03
N PRO A 1178 -38.80 4.49 5.87
CA PRO A 1178 -39.54 5.56 6.55
C PRO A 1178 -40.41 6.42 5.60
N GLU A 1179 -39.90 6.74 4.42
CA GLU A 1179 -40.57 7.52 3.39
C GLU A 1179 -41.75 6.73 2.78
N ALA A 1180 -41.53 5.45 2.46
CA ALA A 1180 -42.56 4.56 1.95
C ALA A 1180 -43.66 4.29 2.99
N GLN A 1181 -43.31 4.21 4.28
CA GLN A 1181 -44.26 4.03 5.38
C GLN A 1181 -45.20 5.24 5.50
N GLU A 1182 -44.69 6.46 5.35
CA GLU A 1182 -45.51 7.68 5.44
C GLU A 1182 -46.51 7.78 4.27
N ALA A 1183 -46.07 7.51 3.04
CA ALA A 1183 -46.97 7.45 1.88
C ALA A 1183 -48.02 6.32 2.04
N ALA A 1184 -47.60 5.14 2.51
CA ALA A 1184 -48.47 4.00 2.74
C ALA A 1184 -49.54 4.28 3.81
N LYS A 1185 -49.21 4.95 4.92
CA LYS A 1185 -50.17 5.36 5.95
C LYS A 1185 -51.30 6.21 5.39
N ARG A 1186 -50.96 7.18 4.53
CA ARG A 1186 -51.94 8.08 3.89
C ARG A 1186 -52.81 7.32 2.90
N LEU A 1187 -52.22 6.42 2.10
CA LEU A 1187 -52.97 5.53 1.22
C LEU A 1187 -53.94 4.63 1.98
N VAL A 1188 -53.52 4.02 3.09
CA VAL A 1188 -54.39 3.19 3.94
C VAL A 1188 -55.57 4.01 4.48
N ALA A 1189 -55.34 5.26 4.89
CA ALA A 1189 -56.40 6.15 5.36
C ALA A 1189 -57.42 6.50 4.24
N LEU A 1190 -56.96 6.70 3.01
CA LEU A 1190 -57.80 7.02 1.84
C LEU A 1190 -58.55 5.80 1.27
N LEU A 1191 -57.93 4.62 1.30
CA LEU A 1191 -58.47 3.40 0.69
C LEU A 1191 -59.39 2.62 1.61
N ARG A 1192 -59.32 2.84 2.94
CA ARG A 1192 -60.27 2.26 3.88
C ARG A 1192 -61.70 2.69 3.49
N PRO A 1193 -62.67 1.76 3.51
CA PRO A 1193 -64.06 2.14 3.35
C PRO A 1193 -64.43 3.11 4.48
N GLY A 1194 -64.91 4.30 4.12
CA GLY A 1194 -65.54 5.21 5.07
C GLY A 1194 -66.71 4.50 5.75
N ARG A 1195 -66.87 4.72 7.05
CA ARG A 1195 -68.08 4.31 7.77
C ARG A 1195 -69.32 4.94 7.15
#